data_AF-R7A587-F1
#
_entry.id   AF-R7A587-F1
#
_cell.length_a   1.000
_cell.length_b   1.000
_cell.length_c   1.000
_cell.angle_alpha   90.00
_cell.angle_beta   90.00
_cell.angle_gamma   90.00
#
_symmetry.space_group_name_H-M   'P 1'
#
loop_
_entity.id
_entity.type
_entity.pdbx_description
1 polymer ?
#
loop_
_entity_poly.entity_id
_entity_poly.type
_entity_poly.pdbx_seq_one_letter_code
_entity_poly.pdbx_strand_id
1 'polypeptide(L)'
;MNTFFRLLAFVTVICLVGTSDAKPARQGASTVKNIEVVVHRGANYLAPENTVPSALKALEHGATWVELDVRKSKDGILYNLHDETLDRTTNGHGPIQMATSSEIDRLDAGAWFSPAFRGVKVPRIETMLDTLKGKAHVFFDVKKGTPVSELVKLVRQKGFEQQSFFWFADAQMLSDFVKLAPEMKIKVNASDVAGLKKWQEVCRPAYVEVDPEKITKEFTNYCRKNGILIMAAIQNGNEEAYKKAAQVRPDLVNIDQPELWQRVVAESNGKYVYDLPHYVDPRIGSEGLGRVFVGPSCPFGMVKPSPDCTPSPNSGWLPMPERVDGFAQVHVSGTGGGPKYGNVLVMPFGDGMDRVSHIDYRDYETIQLGYYDTRFKQSGIRTEITTSNRASFYRFTYPEDSLKSLAVDAGFFLGESPIPDEREAQQFIGSEIQVLSDHEVAGYTRIRGGWNNGKAYTVYFYAETDRPFVQSLTWKGNRISDAQSQYDSAEKTGALLRFGKSDKVVQLKVGISFLSSQKAKFNAHSEIPHWSFEEVHNGLLAQWEKLFQKIEIDPSAPEAKKRMFYTALYHTMLMPVDRSGENPLWSDPEPYYDDFYAIWDTYRSSFPLITLIDPQRQVDIVRSLINIYKRDGYMPDSRSGNSNGRTQGGSNAEIVIADAFAKGLKGIDYELGLQAMLKDATVPPGDNEEAEGRGGLIPYLELGYIPHGIDRAGNRTIEYAYCDYAIAQVAKGLGKEDLYQQYMKQSENWKNLWRSDYEHAGAKGFIMPRDKDGNWLDSIPFGHSTRVQPKFKYTPVIFEGPWYTKWWSMFFYEASSWEYSLSIPHDVPGLIEKCGGAEAFEKRLDIFFDKGFFNVNNEPSFLTSCLYHWLGKPWRTSDRIREIIAKNYNDGPIGLPGNDDSGAMSSWLAFHMVGLYPNAGQDYYLIHTPLLASATFHLEGGKDFKIIAEGLSDKNCYIQSVTLNGKDYPYSTLRHKDVIAGGELVLKMGKKPGNWGKEMGLDK
;
A
#
# COMPACT_ATOMS: atom_id res chain seq x y z
N MET A 1 5.85 28.55 -49.84
CA MET A 1 7.32 28.62 -49.90
C MET A 1 7.80 29.61 -48.84
N ASN A 2 8.93 29.31 -48.19
CA ASN A 2 9.84 30.22 -47.48
C ASN A 2 9.24 31.05 -46.30
N THR A 3 9.43 30.69 -45.03
CA THR A 3 10.65 30.81 -44.15
C THR A 3 10.98 32.25 -43.70
N PHE A 4 11.56 32.53 -42.52
CA PHE A 4 11.54 31.94 -41.16
C PHE A 4 12.41 32.87 -40.26
N PHE A 5 12.19 32.83 -38.94
CA PHE A 5 13.17 33.04 -37.84
C PHE A 5 13.63 34.43 -37.30
N ARG A 6 13.51 34.47 -35.95
CA ARG A 6 14.43 34.98 -34.90
C ARG A 6 14.51 36.48 -34.56
N LEU A 7 14.36 36.72 -33.25
CA LEU A 7 14.81 37.89 -32.50
C LEU A 7 15.35 37.41 -31.14
N LEU A 8 16.29 38.13 -30.51
CA LEU A 8 16.84 37.82 -29.19
C LEU A 8 17.49 39.07 -28.56
N ALA A 9 17.55 39.11 -27.21
CA ALA A 9 18.41 39.93 -26.33
C ALA A 9 17.75 40.99 -25.41
N PHE A 10 17.95 40.77 -24.10
CA PHE A 10 18.32 41.70 -23.01
C PHE A 10 17.61 43.04 -22.73
N VAL A 11 17.38 43.29 -21.43
CA VAL A 11 17.80 44.52 -20.70
C VAL A 11 17.89 44.22 -19.18
N THR A 12 18.70 44.99 -18.45
CA THR A 12 19.04 44.80 -17.02
C THR A 12 18.62 46.00 -16.16
N VAL A 13 18.23 45.81 -14.89
CA VAL A 13 17.97 46.90 -13.89
C VAL A 13 18.45 46.49 -12.49
N ILE A 14 19.01 47.43 -11.72
CA ILE A 14 19.60 47.25 -10.36
C ILE A 14 19.37 48.52 -9.49
N CYS A 15 19.19 48.35 -8.16
CA CYS A 15 19.16 49.38 -7.08
C CYS A 15 17.98 50.41 -7.09
N LEU A 16 17.59 51.16 -6.02
CA LEU A 16 17.69 51.21 -4.52
C LEU A 16 16.74 52.39 -4.08
N VAL A 17 16.20 52.62 -2.87
CA VAL A 17 16.05 51.93 -1.54
C VAL A 17 14.93 52.65 -0.73
N GLY A 18 14.42 52.11 0.38
CA GLY A 18 13.53 52.84 1.32
C GLY A 18 13.13 52.04 2.58
N THR A 19 12.91 52.71 3.73
CA THR A 19 12.79 52.08 5.07
C THR A 19 11.69 52.67 5.97
N SER A 20 10.96 51.82 6.72
CA SER A 20 10.37 52.16 8.04
C SER A 20 9.78 50.93 8.77
N ASP A 21 9.85 50.90 10.10
CA ASP A 21 9.40 49.80 10.97
C ASP A 21 7.88 49.60 11.11
N ALA A 22 7.47 48.34 11.36
CA ALA A 22 6.28 48.00 12.17
C ALA A 22 6.47 46.63 12.85
N LYS A 23 6.21 46.54 14.17
CA LYS A 23 6.29 45.27 14.94
C LYS A 23 4.95 44.52 14.92
N PRO A 24 4.93 43.20 14.69
CA PRO A 24 3.77 42.36 15.04
C PRO A 24 3.62 42.25 16.56
N ALA A 25 2.38 42.36 17.05
CA ALA A 25 2.07 42.14 18.46
C ALA A 25 1.96 40.65 18.79
N ARG A 26 2.36 40.25 20.01
CA ARG A 26 2.14 38.88 20.51
C ARG A 26 0.66 38.68 20.87
N GLN A 27 0.06 37.60 20.39
CA GLN A 27 -1.06 36.93 21.07
C GLN A 27 -0.61 35.55 21.55
N GLY A 28 -1.20 35.09 22.64
CA GLY A 28 -0.65 33.99 23.45
C GLY A 28 -1.05 32.60 22.99
N ALA A 29 -0.20 31.93 22.24
CA ALA A 29 -0.08 30.48 22.35
C ALA A 29 0.68 30.13 23.63
N SER A 30 0.25 29.11 24.37
CA SER A 30 0.98 28.58 25.52
C SER A 30 2.21 27.78 25.03
N THR A 31 3.31 28.49 24.77
CA THR A 31 4.56 27.88 24.30
C THR A 31 5.12 26.91 25.34
N VAL A 32 4.87 25.62 25.15
CA VAL A 32 5.65 24.55 25.79
C VAL A 32 7.11 24.80 25.39
N LYS A 33 8.00 24.91 26.38
CA LYS A 33 9.43 25.05 26.11
C LYS A 33 9.92 23.73 25.50
N ASN A 34 10.42 23.77 24.26
CA ASN A 34 11.04 22.61 23.63
C ASN A 34 12.27 22.15 24.45
N ILE A 35 12.48 20.84 24.50
CA ILE A 35 13.67 20.23 25.10
C ILE A 35 14.81 20.37 24.07
N GLU A 36 15.96 20.90 24.47
CA GLU A 36 17.12 20.99 23.58
C GLU A 36 17.85 19.64 23.50
N VAL A 37 18.41 19.32 22.33
CA VAL A 37 18.97 17.99 22.04
C VAL A 37 20.48 18.09 21.89
N VAL A 38 21.19 17.45 22.81
CA VAL A 38 22.63 17.18 22.75
C VAL A 38 22.82 15.75 22.27
N VAL A 39 23.70 15.54 21.30
CA VAL A 39 24.03 14.19 20.80
C VAL A 39 25.45 13.82 21.18
N HIS A 40 25.57 12.82 22.06
CA HIS A 40 26.79 12.26 22.62
C HIS A 40 27.63 11.68 21.48
N ARG A 41 28.84 12.21 21.27
CA ARG A 41 29.74 11.88 20.15
C ARG A 41 29.15 12.09 18.73
N GLY A 42 28.07 12.86 18.59
CA GLY A 42 27.24 12.91 17.37
C GLY A 42 26.44 11.62 17.12
N ALA A 43 25.65 11.57 16.04
CA ALA A 43 24.68 10.49 15.78
C ALA A 43 25.36 9.14 15.46
N ASN A 44 25.83 8.46 16.50
CA ASN A 44 26.77 7.35 16.44
C ASN A 44 26.15 6.01 16.01
N TYR A 45 24.82 5.95 15.87
CA TYR A 45 24.08 4.85 15.21
C TYR A 45 23.92 5.06 13.69
N LEU A 46 24.14 6.28 13.18
CA LEU A 46 23.90 6.66 11.77
C LEU A 46 25.20 6.94 10.99
N ALA A 47 26.28 7.31 11.69
CA ALA A 47 27.58 7.61 11.13
C ALA A 47 28.68 7.39 12.21
N PRO A 48 29.97 7.27 11.83
CA PRO A 48 31.04 6.91 12.77
C PRO A 48 31.19 7.97 13.87
N GLU A 49 31.23 7.54 15.13
CA GLU A 49 31.24 8.45 16.29
C GLU A 49 32.41 9.45 16.28
N ASN A 50 32.19 10.63 16.85
CA ASN A 50 33.14 11.74 16.90
C ASN A 50 33.63 12.28 15.54
N THR A 51 32.98 11.97 14.42
CA THR A 51 33.36 12.46 13.08
C THR A 51 32.48 13.62 12.59
N VAL A 52 32.94 14.34 11.56
CA VAL A 52 32.12 15.36 10.87
C VAL A 52 30.79 14.77 10.35
N PRO A 53 30.75 13.57 9.72
CA PRO A 53 29.50 12.90 9.39
C PRO A 53 28.53 12.65 10.56
N SER A 54 28.98 12.19 11.74
CA SER A 54 28.06 11.98 12.89
C SER A 54 27.55 13.29 13.47
N ALA A 55 28.36 14.36 13.44
CA ALA A 55 27.93 15.72 13.72
C ALA A 55 26.85 16.21 12.74
N LEU A 56 27.03 16.03 11.43
CA LEU A 56 26.05 16.46 10.44
C LEU A 56 24.75 15.66 10.52
N LYS A 57 24.82 14.33 10.72
CA LYS A 57 23.64 13.47 10.92
C LYS A 57 22.84 13.84 12.18
N ALA A 58 23.51 14.28 13.25
CA ALA A 58 22.80 14.81 14.42
C ALA A 58 21.95 16.04 14.07
N LEU A 59 22.45 16.95 13.22
CA LEU A 59 21.74 18.16 12.80
C LEU A 59 20.58 17.85 11.84
N GLU A 60 20.73 16.86 10.96
CA GLU A 60 19.64 16.36 10.10
C GLU A 60 18.44 15.87 10.95
N HIS A 61 18.71 15.25 12.11
CA HIS A 61 17.70 14.81 13.09
C HIS A 61 17.43 15.84 14.20
N GLY A 62 17.65 17.13 13.93
CA GLY A 62 17.17 18.23 14.76
C GLY A 62 17.96 18.50 16.05
N ALA A 63 19.19 17.98 16.18
CA ALA A 63 20.06 18.32 17.29
C ALA A 63 20.37 19.82 17.34
N THR A 64 20.36 20.42 18.54
CA THR A 64 20.76 21.81 18.75
C THR A 64 22.18 21.93 19.31
N TRP A 65 22.70 20.84 19.91
CA TRP A 65 24.06 20.74 20.44
C TRP A 65 24.74 19.45 19.94
N VAL A 66 26.03 19.54 19.65
CA VAL A 66 26.88 18.37 19.40
C VAL A 66 27.93 18.27 20.51
N GLU A 67 28.14 17.06 21.03
CA GLU A 67 29.20 16.78 21.99
C GLU A 67 30.53 16.49 21.30
N LEU A 68 31.62 17.06 21.82
CA LEU A 68 32.98 16.92 21.33
C LEU A 68 33.93 16.45 22.46
N ASP A 69 34.51 15.26 22.29
CA ASP A 69 35.50 14.67 23.19
C ASP A 69 36.91 15.24 22.94
N VAL A 70 37.38 16.16 23.77
CA VAL A 70 38.66 16.87 23.53
C VAL A 70 39.85 16.09 24.08
N ARG A 71 40.72 15.60 23.18
CA ARG A 71 42.03 15.01 23.50
C ARG A 71 43.18 15.70 22.77
N LYS A 72 44.40 15.56 23.32
CA LYS A 72 45.63 16.20 22.82
C LYS A 72 46.59 15.17 22.20
N SER A 73 47.11 15.47 21.01
CA SER A 73 48.24 14.75 20.40
C SER A 73 49.57 15.02 21.12
N LYS A 74 50.62 14.26 20.79
CA LYS A 74 51.98 14.43 21.31
C LYS A 74 52.55 15.85 21.10
N ASP A 75 52.28 16.41 19.94
CA ASP A 75 52.70 17.75 19.49
C ASP A 75 51.72 18.88 19.86
N GLY A 76 50.64 18.58 20.60
CA GLY A 76 49.79 19.58 21.25
C GLY A 76 48.49 19.95 20.53
N ILE A 77 48.21 19.35 19.38
CA ILE A 77 46.98 19.59 18.59
C ILE A 77 45.78 18.90 19.27
N LEU A 78 44.62 19.56 19.22
CA LEU A 78 43.38 19.07 19.81
C LEU A 78 42.54 18.30 18.77
N TYR A 79 42.18 17.07 19.10
CA TYR A 79 41.34 16.16 18.29
C TYR A 79 40.06 15.79 19.01
N ASN A 80 39.04 15.47 18.22
CA ASN A 80 37.78 14.92 18.68
C ASN A 80 37.89 13.40 18.78
N LEU A 81 38.09 12.85 19.98
CA LEU A 81 38.20 11.41 20.19
C LEU A 81 37.85 11.03 21.64
N HIS A 82 36.84 10.17 21.80
CA HIS A 82 36.43 9.65 23.11
C HIS A 82 37.55 8.92 23.85
N ASP A 83 38.24 8.01 23.17
CA ASP A 83 39.11 7.00 23.77
C ASP A 83 40.55 7.50 24.02
N GLU A 84 41.19 6.94 25.04
CA GLU A 84 42.59 7.21 25.40
C GLU A 84 43.56 6.81 24.26
N THR A 85 43.15 5.84 23.45
CA THR A 85 43.93 5.21 22.39
C THR A 85 43.18 5.22 21.06
N LEU A 86 43.91 4.95 19.98
CA LEU A 86 43.43 5.02 18.61
C LEU A 86 42.73 3.71 18.15
N ASP A 87 42.81 2.64 18.94
CA ASP A 87 42.62 1.26 18.49
C ASP A 87 41.17 0.85 18.15
N ARG A 88 40.15 1.51 18.71
CA ARG A 88 38.74 1.09 18.55
C ARG A 88 38.05 1.76 17.36
N THR A 89 38.24 3.07 17.20
CA THR A 89 37.51 3.90 16.23
C THR A 89 38.40 4.43 15.11
N THR A 90 39.63 3.93 15.00
CA THR A 90 40.53 4.27 13.89
C THR A 90 41.34 3.06 13.42
N ASN A 91 42.08 3.20 12.32
CA ASN A 91 43.10 2.22 11.90
C ASN A 91 44.51 2.49 12.46
N GLY A 92 44.63 3.35 13.48
CA GLY A 92 45.87 3.59 14.24
C GLY A 92 45.91 2.80 15.55
N HIS A 93 47.07 2.80 16.22
CA HIS A 93 47.28 2.01 17.44
C HIS A 93 47.87 2.82 18.60
N GLY A 94 47.47 2.46 19.83
CA GLY A 94 48.04 2.99 21.07
C GLY A 94 47.61 4.42 21.43
N PRO A 95 48.17 5.00 22.51
CA PRO A 95 47.66 6.24 23.11
C PRO A 95 47.80 7.47 22.19
N ILE A 96 46.72 8.24 22.02
CA ILE A 96 46.72 9.44 21.14
C ILE A 96 47.80 10.47 21.55
N GLN A 97 48.07 10.59 22.85
CA GLN A 97 49.12 11.46 23.41
C GLN A 97 50.56 11.08 23.00
N MET A 98 50.78 9.92 22.36
CA MET A 98 52.07 9.47 21.85
C MET A 98 52.20 9.61 20.33
N ALA A 99 51.10 9.84 19.61
CA ALA A 99 51.08 10.11 18.17
C ALA A 99 51.13 11.62 17.90
N THR A 100 51.83 12.03 16.83
CA THR A 100 51.81 13.41 16.33
C THR A 100 50.56 13.69 15.49
N SER A 101 50.21 14.96 15.33
CA SER A 101 49.14 15.39 14.43
C SER A 101 49.32 14.84 13.01
N SER A 102 50.56 14.83 12.51
CA SER A 102 50.92 14.26 11.20
C SER A 102 50.64 12.76 11.07
N GLU A 103 50.57 12.01 12.17
CA GLU A 103 50.20 10.59 12.18
C GLU A 103 48.68 10.44 12.28
N ILE A 104 48.04 11.20 13.17
CA ILE A 104 46.59 11.16 13.42
C ILE A 104 45.79 11.62 12.20
N ASP A 105 46.17 12.71 11.52
CA ASP A 105 45.47 13.24 10.34
C ASP A 105 45.41 12.23 9.16
N ARG A 106 46.32 11.24 9.13
CA ARG A 106 46.35 10.20 8.10
C ARG A 106 45.37 9.06 8.37
N LEU A 107 44.97 8.84 9.61
CA LEU A 107 44.16 7.68 10.02
C LEU A 107 42.77 7.69 9.35
N ASP A 108 42.19 6.50 9.20
CA ASP A 108 40.79 6.30 8.85
C ASP A 108 39.99 6.14 10.14
N ALA A 109 38.91 6.91 10.28
CA ALA A 109 38.02 6.93 11.45
C ALA A 109 36.57 6.54 11.11
N GLY A 110 36.32 5.97 9.93
CA GLY A 110 34.97 5.60 9.48
C GLY A 110 34.83 4.18 8.93
N ALA A 111 35.90 3.57 8.42
CA ALA A 111 35.87 2.22 7.87
C ALA A 111 35.50 1.12 8.89
N TRP A 112 35.66 1.37 10.19
CA TRP A 112 35.23 0.47 11.27
C TRP A 112 33.71 0.43 11.46
N PHE A 113 33.02 1.52 11.11
CA PHE A 113 31.57 1.66 11.25
C PHE A 113 30.84 1.13 10.01
N SER A 114 31.28 1.53 8.81
CA SER A 114 30.80 0.97 7.54
C SER A 114 31.78 1.30 6.40
N PRO A 115 31.91 0.42 5.38
CA PRO A 115 32.69 0.70 4.17
C PRO A 115 32.35 2.03 3.48
N ALA A 116 31.12 2.53 3.62
CA ALA A 116 30.66 3.80 3.05
C ALA A 116 31.38 5.04 3.66
N PHE A 117 31.91 4.93 4.88
CA PHE A 117 32.64 6.01 5.55
C PHE A 117 34.16 5.84 5.52
N ARG A 118 34.68 4.91 4.68
CA ARG A 118 36.12 4.76 4.45
C ARG A 118 36.73 6.07 3.95
N GLY A 119 37.85 6.46 4.56
CA GLY A 119 38.57 7.70 4.28
C GLY A 119 38.20 8.88 5.18
N VAL A 120 37.09 8.81 5.94
CA VAL A 120 36.76 9.81 6.98
C VAL A 120 37.90 9.89 7.99
N LYS A 121 38.24 11.11 8.44
CA LYS A 121 39.38 11.40 9.32
C LYS A 121 38.94 11.65 10.76
N VAL A 122 39.85 11.35 11.70
CA VAL A 122 39.74 11.84 13.09
C VAL A 122 39.79 13.37 13.02
N PRO A 123 38.70 14.10 13.30
CA PRO A 123 38.69 15.53 13.05
C PRO A 123 39.42 16.26 14.18
N ARG A 124 40.19 17.29 13.80
CA ARG A 124 40.68 18.27 14.77
C ARG A 124 39.48 18.99 15.38
N ILE A 125 39.56 19.40 16.65
CA ILE A 125 38.50 20.23 17.27
C ILE A 125 38.27 21.50 16.45
N GLU A 126 39.34 22.06 15.87
CA GLU A 126 39.25 23.18 14.93
C GLU A 126 38.28 22.91 13.77
N THR A 127 38.41 21.75 13.11
CA THR A 127 37.56 21.31 12.00
C THR A 127 36.10 21.13 12.44
N MET A 128 35.86 20.62 13.64
CA MET A 128 34.50 20.48 14.18
C MET A 128 33.85 21.84 14.44
N LEU A 129 34.60 22.79 15.02
CA LEU A 129 34.08 24.14 15.26
C LEU A 129 33.81 24.91 13.97
N ASP A 130 34.68 24.81 12.96
CA ASP A 130 34.41 25.41 11.64
C ASP A 130 33.20 24.73 10.94
N THR A 131 33.01 23.42 11.13
CA THR A 131 31.87 22.67 10.58
C THR A 131 30.53 23.07 11.21
N LEU A 132 30.50 23.28 12.53
CA LEU A 132 29.30 23.54 13.32
C LEU A 132 28.94 25.03 13.43
N LYS A 133 29.85 25.93 13.06
CA LYS A 133 29.67 27.39 13.19
C LYS A 133 28.40 27.88 12.48
N GLY A 134 27.49 28.46 13.25
CA GLY A 134 26.20 28.95 12.75
C GLY A 134 25.14 27.87 12.50
N LYS A 135 25.42 26.61 12.84
CA LYS A 135 24.49 25.47 12.72
C LYS A 135 24.10 24.87 14.07
N ALA A 136 25.06 24.80 15.00
CA ALA A 136 24.89 24.12 16.29
C ALA A 136 25.66 24.82 17.41
N HIS A 137 25.26 24.54 18.64
CA HIS A 137 26.07 24.80 19.83
C HIS A 137 26.92 23.56 20.19
N VAL A 138 27.87 23.70 21.11
CA VAL A 138 28.87 22.66 21.40
C VAL A 138 28.94 22.32 22.89
N PHE A 139 28.82 21.04 23.23
CA PHE A 139 29.22 20.52 24.52
C PHE A 139 30.64 19.97 24.40
N PHE A 140 31.60 20.48 25.19
CA PHE A 140 32.94 19.92 25.27
C PHE A 140 33.08 18.99 26.47
N ASP A 141 33.34 17.70 26.21
CA ASP A 141 33.87 16.77 27.21
C ASP A 141 35.40 16.86 27.19
N VAL A 142 35.98 17.52 28.20
CA VAL A 142 37.41 17.81 28.24
C VAL A 142 38.15 16.71 28.99
N LYS A 143 38.62 15.71 28.22
CA LYS A 143 39.34 14.53 28.73
C LYS A 143 40.69 14.89 29.36
N LYS A 144 41.14 14.02 30.26
CA LYS A 144 42.35 14.21 31.07
C LYS A 144 43.60 14.49 30.23
N GLY A 145 44.40 15.46 30.65
CA GLY A 145 45.65 15.85 29.97
C GLY A 145 45.48 16.86 28.82
N THR A 146 44.24 17.25 28.50
CA THR A 146 43.98 18.34 27.54
C THR A 146 44.37 19.71 28.12
N PRO A 147 45.13 20.54 27.37
CA PRO A 147 45.61 21.84 27.85
C PRO A 147 44.49 22.88 27.82
N VAL A 148 43.89 23.12 28.99
CA VAL A 148 42.74 24.01 29.20
C VAL A 148 42.97 25.41 28.60
N SER A 149 44.18 25.96 28.70
CA SER A 149 44.53 27.28 28.14
C SER A 149 44.41 27.34 26.62
N GLU A 150 44.77 26.27 25.91
CA GLU A 150 44.74 26.24 24.44
C GLU A 150 43.35 25.94 23.92
N LEU A 151 42.56 25.12 24.63
CA LEU A 151 41.13 24.94 24.35
C LEU A 151 40.38 26.28 24.51
N VAL A 152 40.59 27.01 25.62
CA VAL A 152 39.96 28.33 25.86
C VAL A 152 40.34 29.35 24.77
N LYS A 153 41.61 29.37 24.32
CA LYS A 153 42.03 30.20 23.18
C LYS A 153 41.29 29.81 21.90
N LEU A 154 41.25 28.52 21.55
CA LEU A 154 40.62 28.02 20.33
C LEU A 154 39.12 28.32 20.29
N VAL A 155 38.42 28.14 21.41
CA VAL A 155 36.98 28.46 21.56
C VAL A 155 36.70 29.93 21.29
N ARG A 156 37.46 30.84 21.94
CA ARG A 156 37.34 32.29 21.72
C ARG A 156 37.76 32.72 20.31
N GLN A 157 38.75 32.06 19.71
CA GLN A 157 39.20 32.32 18.34
C GLN A 157 38.15 31.92 17.29
N LYS A 158 37.39 30.83 17.53
CA LYS A 158 36.32 30.38 16.64
C LYS A 158 34.97 31.06 16.92
N GLY A 159 34.78 31.67 18.08
CA GLY A 159 33.56 32.41 18.46
C GLY A 159 32.49 31.55 19.14
N PHE A 160 32.91 30.55 19.92
CA PHE A 160 32.02 29.61 20.61
C PHE A 160 31.84 29.90 22.11
N GLU A 161 32.47 30.94 22.66
CA GLU A 161 32.49 31.25 24.10
C GLU A 161 31.11 31.48 24.74
N GLN A 162 30.10 31.90 23.96
CA GLN A 162 28.70 31.98 24.40
C GLN A 162 27.84 30.79 23.95
N GLN A 163 28.31 30.04 22.95
CA GLN A 163 27.63 28.94 22.26
C GLN A 163 28.16 27.55 22.67
N SER A 164 28.77 27.45 23.85
CA SER A 164 29.30 26.20 24.37
C SER A 164 29.13 26.03 25.88
N PHE A 165 29.23 24.79 26.35
CA PHE A 165 29.45 24.46 27.75
C PHE A 165 30.46 23.30 27.90
N PHE A 166 31.04 23.16 29.09
CA PHE A 166 32.21 22.31 29.34
C PHE A 166 32.02 21.38 30.53
N TRP A 167 32.52 20.15 30.41
CA TRP A 167 32.78 19.21 31.50
C TRP A 167 34.27 18.85 31.53
N PHE A 168 34.81 18.51 32.70
CA PHE A 168 36.23 18.24 32.88
C PHE A 168 36.47 16.93 33.61
N ALA A 169 37.38 16.11 33.08
CA ALA A 169 37.69 14.80 33.63
C ALA A 169 38.38 14.82 35.00
N ASP A 170 38.92 15.96 35.45
CA ASP A 170 39.41 16.14 36.82
C ASP A 170 39.23 17.56 37.36
N ALA A 171 39.35 17.67 38.69
CA ALA A 171 39.11 18.91 39.44
C ALA A 171 40.21 19.97 39.25
N GLN A 172 41.43 19.60 38.84
CA GLN A 172 42.49 20.57 38.56
C GLN A 172 42.18 21.29 37.24
N MET A 173 41.80 20.53 36.21
CA MET A 173 41.36 21.09 34.93
C MET A 173 40.15 22.03 35.10
N LEU A 174 39.16 21.65 35.92
CA LEU A 174 38.04 22.52 36.30
C LEU A 174 38.52 23.80 37.03
N SER A 175 39.42 23.67 38.01
CA SER A 175 39.97 24.80 38.76
C SER A 175 40.68 25.81 37.85
N ASP A 176 41.45 25.32 36.88
CA ASP A 176 42.17 26.18 35.94
C ASP A 176 41.25 26.79 34.88
N PHE A 177 40.20 26.08 34.44
CA PHE A 177 39.16 26.65 33.59
C PHE A 177 38.42 27.81 34.26
N VAL A 178 38.01 27.64 35.52
CA VAL A 178 37.33 28.69 36.31
C VAL A 178 38.20 29.95 36.47
N LYS A 179 39.54 29.83 36.45
CA LYS A 179 40.47 30.98 36.46
C LYS A 179 40.62 31.63 35.07
N LEU A 180 40.59 30.85 34.00
CA LEU A 180 40.89 31.28 32.63
C LEU A 180 39.67 31.77 31.83
N ALA A 181 38.48 31.24 32.15
CA ALA A 181 37.22 31.50 31.47
C ALA A 181 35.99 31.46 32.41
N PRO A 182 35.95 32.29 33.49
CA PRO A 182 34.83 32.34 34.42
C PRO A 182 33.50 32.77 33.79
N GLU A 183 33.51 33.29 32.56
CA GLU A 183 32.32 33.64 31.78
C GLU A 183 31.68 32.45 31.04
N MET A 184 32.43 31.36 30.82
CA MET A 184 31.97 30.20 30.06
C MET A 184 31.16 29.22 30.93
N LYS A 185 30.21 28.53 30.30
CA LYS A 185 29.22 27.69 30.99
C LYS A 185 29.82 26.34 31.39
N ILE A 186 29.60 25.91 32.62
CA ILE A 186 30.09 24.63 33.15
C ILE A 186 28.92 23.65 33.34
N LYS A 187 29.12 22.39 32.97
CA LYS A 187 28.24 21.25 33.22
C LYS A 187 28.87 20.34 34.28
N VAL A 188 28.07 19.93 35.26
CA VAL A 188 28.49 19.02 36.34
C VAL A 188 27.54 17.83 36.43
N ASN A 189 27.99 16.74 37.05
CA ASN A 189 27.19 15.52 37.23
C ASN A 189 26.76 15.40 38.69
N ALA A 190 25.46 15.33 38.95
CA ALA A 190 24.92 15.19 40.31
C ALA A 190 23.55 14.50 40.34
N SER A 191 23.46 13.42 41.13
CA SER A 191 22.24 12.62 41.28
C SER A 191 21.21 13.19 42.26
N ASP A 192 21.59 14.23 43.04
CA ASP A 192 20.74 14.87 44.04
C ASP A 192 21.20 16.31 44.36
N VAL A 193 20.40 17.01 45.18
CA VAL A 193 20.62 18.41 45.59
C VAL A 193 21.89 18.58 46.47
N ALA A 194 22.31 17.57 47.23
CA ALA A 194 23.52 17.64 48.05
C ALA A 194 24.79 17.45 47.21
N GLY A 195 24.75 16.58 46.19
CA GLY A 195 25.78 16.47 45.16
C GLY A 195 25.95 17.78 44.38
N LEU A 196 24.84 18.41 43.98
CA LEU A 196 24.89 19.67 43.23
C LEU A 196 25.44 20.83 44.08
N LYS A 197 25.11 20.89 45.38
CA LYS A 197 25.69 21.87 46.32
C LYS A 197 27.22 21.77 46.42
N LYS A 198 27.77 20.55 46.50
CA LYS A 198 29.24 20.34 46.52
C LYS A 198 29.91 20.90 45.25
N TRP A 199 29.26 20.80 44.09
CA TRP A 199 29.77 21.43 42.87
C TRP A 199 29.66 22.96 42.89
N GLN A 200 28.64 23.53 43.55
CA GLN A 200 28.51 24.97 43.74
C GLN A 200 29.54 25.58 44.71
N GLU A 201 30.22 24.76 45.54
CA GLU A 201 31.38 25.17 46.34
C GLU A 201 32.67 25.29 45.51
N VAL A 202 32.72 24.63 44.33
CA VAL A 202 33.92 24.53 43.47
C VAL A 202 33.81 25.40 42.21
N CYS A 203 32.61 25.55 41.66
CA CYS A 203 32.35 26.26 40.40
C CYS A 203 30.93 26.84 40.36
N ARG A 204 30.61 27.59 39.29
CA ARG A 204 29.23 28.02 39.00
C ARG A 204 28.64 27.13 37.88
N PRO A 205 27.98 26.00 38.21
CA PRO A 205 27.33 25.18 37.19
C PRO A 205 26.21 25.97 36.51
N ALA A 206 26.17 25.90 35.18
CA ALA A 206 25.05 26.36 34.35
C ALA A 206 24.14 25.19 33.94
N TYR A 207 24.70 23.99 33.87
CA TYR A 207 24.00 22.74 33.55
C TYR A 207 24.31 21.67 34.60
N VAL A 208 23.34 20.81 34.89
CA VAL A 208 23.53 19.57 35.64
C VAL A 208 23.07 18.38 34.82
N GLU A 209 23.93 17.38 34.69
CA GLU A 209 23.59 16.09 34.10
C GLU A 209 23.19 15.09 35.19
N VAL A 210 22.11 14.38 34.93
CA VAL A 210 21.43 13.51 35.88
C VAL A 210 20.70 12.39 35.13
N ASP A 211 20.56 11.24 35.79
CA ASP A 211 19.74 10.12 35.34
C ASP A 211 18.24 10.53 35.33
N PRO A 212 17.47 10.23 34.25
CA PRO A 212 16.04 10.54 34.17
C PRO A 212 15.22 10.15 35.41
N GLU A 213 15.50 9.00 36.02
CA GLU A 213 14.78 8.48 37.19
C GLU A 213 15.10 9.24 38.49
N LYS A 214 16.10 10.14 38.48
CA LYS A 214 16.44 11.03 39.62
C LYS A 214 15.92 12.46 39.45
N ILE A 215 15.24 12.79 38.34
CA ILE A 215 14.65 14.12 38.09
C ILE A 215 13.37 14.30 38.92
N THR A 216 13.54 14.52 40.23
CA THR A 216 12.43 14.76 41.15
C THR A 216 11.94 16.22 41.08
N LYS A 217 10.73 16.48 41.60
CA LYS A 217 10.20 17.85 41.74
C LYS A 217 11.07 18.72 42.65
N GLU A 218 11.68 18.14 43.69
CA GLU A 218 12.60 18.87 44.58
C GLU A 218 13.88 19.29 43.83
N PHE A 219 14.53 18.33 43.16
CA PHE A 219 15.73 18.58 42.35
C PHE A 219 15.45 19.62 41.26
N THR A 220 14.31 19.49 40.58
CA THR A 220 13.87 20.42 39.52
C THR A 220 13.65 21.84 40.06
N ASN A 221 12.97 21.98 41.19
CA ASN A 221 12.75 23.28 41.83
C ASN A 221 14.07 23.89 42.34
N TYR A 222 15.00 23.08 42.83
CA TYR A 222 16.32 23.56 43.25
C TYR A 222 17.14 24.07 42.08
N CYS A 223 17.24 23.31 40.98
CA CYS A 223 17.98 23.72 39.79
C CYS A 223 17.42 25.03 39.21
N ARG A 224 16.10 25.11 39.02
CA ARG A 224 15.42 26.33 38.52
C ARG A 224 15.62 27.54 39.44
N LYS A 225 15.59 27.37 40.76
CA LYS A 225 15.86 28.46 41.73
C LYS A 225 17.30 29.00 41.64
N ASN A 226 18.26 28.17 41.26
CA ASN A 226 19.67 28.55 41.11
C ASN A 226 20.05 28.96 39.67
N GLY A 227 19.12 28.89 38.71
CA GLY A 227 19.39 29.18 37.29
C GLY A 227 20.18 28.07 36.57
N ILE A 228 20.12 26.84 37.07
CA ILE A 228 20.80 25.66 36.52
C ILE A 228 19.82 24.90 35.63
N LEU A 229 20.22 24.59 34.39
CA LEU A 229 19.45 23.80 33.44
C LEU A 229 19.69 22.30 33.64
N ILE A 230 18.65 21.49 33.48
CA ILE A 230 18.71 20.04 33.72
C ILE A 230 18.88 19.30 32.40
N MET A 231 19.92 18.47 32.32
CA MET A 231 20.21 17.61 31.18
C MET A 231 20.03 16.14 31.58
N ALA A 232 19.13 15.42 30.92
CA ALA A 232 18.93 13.99 31.16
C ALA A 232 19.82 13.16 30.23
N ALA A 233 20.70 12.32 30.77
CA ALA A 233 21.58 11.46 29.98
C ALA A 233 20.89 10.11 29.66
N ILE A 234 20.97 9.66 28.40
CA ILE A 234 20.32 8.44 27.90
C ILE A 234 21.27 7.62 27.00
N GLN A 235 22.55 7.59 27.38
CA GLN A 235 23.62 6.92 26.64
C GLN A 235 23.41 5.38 26.65
N ASN A 236 23.51 4.76 25.48
CA ASN A 236 23.16 3.35 25.20
C ASN A 236 21.72 2.95 25.60
N GLY A 237 20.81 3.94 25.72
CA GLY A 237 19.43 3.70 26.14
C GLY A 237 18.56 3.04 25.06
N ASN A 238 17.57 2.26 25.51
CA ASN A 238 16.50 1.74 24.66
C ASN A 238 15.32 2.74 24.57
N GLU A 239 14.33 2.43 23.73
CA GLU A 239 13.14 3.29 23.54
C GLU A 239 12.38 3.59 24.84
N GLU A 240 12.34 2.66 25.80
CA GLU A 240 11.71 2.88 27.12
C GLU A 240 12.45 3.98 27.92
N ALA A 241 13.78 3.98 27.92
CA ALA A 241 14.58 5.02 28.56
C ALA A 241 14.36 6.40 27.92
N TYR A 242 14.24 6.45 26.58
CA TYR A 242 13.91 7.67 25.84
C TYR A 242 12.47 8.13 26.21
N LYS A 243 11.50 7.22 26.31
CA LYS A 243 10.12 7.51 26.72
C LYS A 243 10.04 8.03 28.16
N LYS A 244 10.81 7.47 29.10
CA LYS A 244 10.94 7.99 30.49
C LYS A 244 11.51 9.41 30.53
N ALA A 245 12.59 9.68 29.78
CA ALA A 245 13.20 11.01 29.73
C ALA A 245 12.27 12.09 29.16
N ALA A 246 11.49 11.75 28.12
CA ALA A 246 10.47 12.65 27.56
C ALA A 246 9.36 12.98 28.60
N GLN A 247 8.97 12.02 29.44
CA GLN A 247 7.95 12.23 30.48
C GLN A 247 8.39 13.18 31.60
N VAL A 248 9.67 13.11 32.04
CA VAL A 248 10.18 13.96 33.14
C VAL A 248 10.49 15.41 32.72
N ARG A 249 10.48 15.70 31.41
CA ARG A 249 10.62 17.05 30.81
C ARG A 249 11.82 17.86 31.35
N PRO A 250 13.05 17.38 31.10
CA PRO A 250 14.27 18.14 31.38
C PRO A 250 14.37 19.40 30.49
N ASP A 251 15.37 20.25 30.72
CA ASP A 251 15.67 21.36 29.81
C ASP A 251 16.43 20.88 28.56
N LEU A 252 17.27 19.85 28.70
CA LEU A 252 18.03 19.20 27.63
C LEU A 252 18.03 17.67 27.78
N VAL A 253 18.40 16.95 26.72
CA VAL A 253 18.83 15.54 26.79
C VAL A 253 20.22 15.36 26.17
N ASN A 254 20.97 14.35 26.64
CA ASN A 254 22.20 13.88 26.00
C ASN A 254 22.04 12.41 25.56
N ILE A 255 22.04 12.16 24.25
CA ILE A 255 21.55 10.92 23.61
C ILE A 255 22.45 10.44 22.47
N ASP A 256 22.26 9.18 22.03
CA ASP A 256 23.00 8.60 20.89
C ASP A 256 22.19 8.54 19.58
N GLN A 257 20.87 8.35 19.70
CA GLN A 257 19.92 8.14 18.59
C GLN A 257 18.95 9.33 18.48
N PRO A 258 19.34 10.46 17.86
CA PRO A 258 18.46 11.62 17.70
C PRO A 258 17.19 11.31 16.90
N GLU A 259 17.25 10.38 15.94
CA GLU A 259 16.11 9.86 15.19
C GLU A 259 15.11 9.09 16.07
N LEU A 260 15.59 8.30 17.04
CA LEU A 260 14.73 7.62 18.02
C LEU A 260 14.10 8.64 18.98
N TRP A 261 14.85 9.65 19.41
CA TRP A 261 14.32 10.73 20.25
C TRP A 261 13.28 11.58 19.51
N GLN A 262 13.50 11.89 18.24
CA GLN A 262 12.54 12.56 17.38
C GLN A 262 11.22 11.77 17.30
N ARG A 263 11.29 10.45 17.05
CA ARG A 263 10.12 9.55 17.09
C ARG A 263 9.42 9.59 18.45
N VAL A 264 10.14 9.31 19.53
CA VAL A 264 9.59 9.22 20.89
C VAL A 264 8.95 10.52 21.38
N VAL A 265 9.56 11.68 21.12
CA VAL A 265 9.01 12.99 21.47
C VAL A 265 7.79 13.33 20.61
N ALA A 266 7.78 12.92 19.34
CA ALA A 266 6.66 13.18 18.45
C ALA A 266 5.46 12.25 18.72
N GLU A 267 5.68 10.97 19.06
CA GLU A 267 4.66 10.07 19.62
C GLU A 267 4.03 10.66 20.89
N SER A 268 4.86 11.02 21.87
CA SER A 268 4.41 11.51 23.19
C SER A 268 3.83 12.93 23.20
N ASN A 269 3.91 13.67 22.09
CA ASN A 269 3.24 14.96 21.89
C ASN A 269 2.15 14.92 20.79
N GLY A 270 1.84 13.76 20.21
CA GLY A 270 0.84 13.62 19.14
C GLY A 270 1.17 14.44 17.89
N LYS A 271 2.46 14.49 17.52
CA LYS A 271 3.02 15.41 16.52
C LYS A 271 3.91 14.79 15.46
N TYR A 272 4.03 13.46 15.41
CA TYR A 272 4.35 12.80 14.14
C TYR A 272 3.03 12.34 13.53
N VAL A 273 2.68 12.90 12.38
CA VAL A 273 1.96 12.13 11.38
C VAL A 273 3.04 11.28 10.71
N TYR A 274 2.98 9.97 10.87
CA TYR A 274 3.75 9.10 9.98
C TYR A 274 3.21 9.28 8.56
N ASP A 275 4.09 9.38 7.57
CA ASP A 275 3.72 9.31 6.16
C ASP A 275 2.81 8.10 5.95
N LEU A 276 1.70 8.28 5.23
CA LEU A 276 0.58 7.35 5.21
C LEU A 276 0.94 5.92 4.75
N PRO A 277 1.95 5.70 3.86
CA PRO A 277 2.53 4.38 3.60
C PRO A 277 2.95 3.58 4.83
N HIS A 278 3.33 4.21 5.95
CA HIS A 278 3.67 3.53 7.20
C HIS A 278 2.51 2.70 7.77
N TYR A 279 1.27 3.11 7.49
CA TYR A 279 0.08 2.41 7.94
C TYR A 279 -0.31 1.25 7.01
N VAL A 280 0.39 0.99 5.91
CA VAL A 280 0.06 -0.15 5.03
C VAL A 280 0.85 -1.39 5.44
N ASP A 281 0.13 -2.48 5.70
CA ASP A 281 0.70 -3.80 5.97
C ASP A 281 0.23 -4.78 4.88
N PRO A 282 1.03 -5.02 3.81
CA PRO A 282 0.63 -5.88 2.69
C PRO A 282 0.35 -7.36 3.04
N ARG A 283 0.47 -7.74 4.32
CA ARG A 283 0.12 -9.08 4.80
C ARG A 283 -1.36 -9.22 5.18
N ILE A 284 -2.13 -8.15 5.32
CA ILE A 284 -3.54 -8.25 5.73
C ILE A 284 -4.35 -9.01 4.65
N GLY A 285 -4.67 -10.27 4.92
CA GLY A 285 -5.27 -11.18 3.94
C GLY A 285 -4.27 -12.00 3.11
N SER A 286 -2.98 -12.01 3.45
CA SER A 286 -2.01 -12.93 2.82
C SER A 286 -2.09 -14.34 3.41
N GLU A 287 -2.61 -14.46 4.63
CA GLU A 287 -2.97 -15.72 5.28
C GLU A 287 -4.50 -15.90 5.32
N GLY A 288 -4.95 -17.12 5.59
CA GLY A 288 -6.38 -17.44 5.62
C GLY A 288 -6.97 -17.51 4.21
N LEU A 289 -8.00 -16.71 3.94
CA LEU A 289 -8.74 -16.75 2.67
C LEU A 289 -8.42 -15.59 1.71
N GLY A 290 -7.76 -14.53 2.17
CA GLY A 290 -7.59 -13.28 1.42
C GLY A 290 -6.82 -13.40 0.10
N ARG A 291 -5.80 -14.28 0.04
CA ARG A 291 -4.91 -14.52 -1.14
C ARG A 291 -4.28 -13.25 -1.74
N VAL A 292 -4.02 -12.22 -0.94
CA VAL A 292 -3.44 -10.96 -1.46
C VAL A 292 -1.98 -11.14 -1.91
N PHE A 293 -1.51 -10.20 -2.73
CA PHE A 293 -0.11 -10.06 -3.14
C PHE A 293 0.69 -9.27 -2.10
N VAL A 294 1.82 -9.83 -1.65
CA VAL A 294 2.64 -9.28 -0.54
C VAL A 294 3.89 -8.50 -0.98
N GLY A 295 4.24 -8.55 -2.27
CA GLY A 295 5.46 -7.91 -2.77
C GLY A 295 5.36 -6.38 -2.90
N PRO A 296 6.44 -5.69 -3.29
CA PRO A 296 6.36 -4.28 -3.66
C PRO A 296 5.57 -4.08 -4.97
N SER A 297 4.70 -3.08 -5.01
CA SER A 297 4.00 -2.62 -6.23
C SER A 297 3.89 -1.10 -6.21
N CYS A 298 4.05 -0.45 -7.37
CA CYS A 298 3.49 0.89 -7.57
C CYS A 298 1.94 0.82 -7.63
N PRO A 299 1.21 1.93 -7.40
CA PRO A 299 -0.23 1.98 -7.61
C PRO A 299 -0.59 1.62 -9.06
N PHE A 300 -1.48 0.65 -9.24
CA PHE A 300 -1.90 0.08 -10.53
C PHE A 300 -0.72 -0.47 -11.38
N GLY A 301 0.44 -0.74 -10.77
CA GLY A 301 1.67 -1.12 -11.46
C GLY A 301 1.56 -2.46 -12.20
N MET A 302 2.11 -2.52 -13.41
CA MET A 302 2.20 -3.74 -14.22
C MET A 302 3.17 -4.75 -13.59
N VAL A 303 4.30 -4.28 -13.06
CA VAL A 303 5.31 -5.12 -12.41
C VAL A 303 5.06 -5.20 -10.89
N LYS A 304 5.06 -6.44 -10.40
CA LYS A 304 4.70 -6.89 -9.06
C LYS A 304 5.61 -8.05 -8.66
N PRO A 305 6.88 -7.83 -8.30
CA PRO A 305 7.77 -8.92 -7.93
C PRO A 305 7.41 -9.47 -6.56
N SER A 306 7.39 -10.80 -6.40
CA SER A 306 7.11 -11.49 -5.12
C SER A 306 7.93 -12.77 -5.03
N PRO A 307 8.28 -13.26 -3.83
CA PRO A 307 8.66 -14.66 -3.64
C PRO A 307 7.57 -15.62 -4.14
N ASP A 308 8.00 -16.69 -4.81
CA ASP A 308 7.16 -17.79 -5.30
C ASP A 308 7.36 -19.06 -4.47
N CYS A 309 6.25 -19.65 -4.02
CA CYS A 309 6.18 -20.81 -3.14
C CYS A 309 5.31 -21.91 -3.77
N THR A 310 5.81 -22.63 -4.77
CA THR A 310 5.01 -23.63 -5.49
C THR A 310 4.63 -24.82 -4.59
N PRO A 311 3.43 -25.44 -4.76
CA PRO A 311 2.57 -25.37 -5.96
C PRO A 311 1.28 -24.56 -5.85
N SER A 312 0.86 -24.12 -4.65
CA SER A 312 -0.56 -23.79 -4.38
C SER A 312 -1.02 -22.31 -4.36
N PRO A 313 -0.18 -21.26 -4.21
CA PRO A 313 -0.69 -19.89 -4.02
C PRO A 313 -0.96 -19.14 -5.34
N ASN A 314 -2.13 -18.52 -5.46
CA ASN A 314 -2.49 -17.68 -6.62
C ASN A 314 -1.65 -16.40 -6.72
N SER A 315 -1.23 -15.86 -5.58
CA SER A 315 -0.40 -14.64 -5.46
C SER A 315 1.10 -14.93 -5.31
N GLY A 316 1.53 -16.18 -5.53
CA GLY A 316 2.93 -16.62 -5.41
C GLY A 316 3.39 -16.95 -3.99
N TRP A 317 2.96 -16.21 -2.97
CA TRP A 317 3.47 -16.35 -1.59
C TRP A 317 2.70 -17.36 -0.72
N LEU A 318 3.44 -18.03 0.18
CA LEU A 318 2.93 -18.75 1.36
C LEU A 318 3.75 -18.34 2.59
N PRO A 319 3.20 -18.38 3.83
CA PRO A 319 3.93 -18.01 5.04
C PRO A 319 5.16 -18.90 5.30
N MET A 320 6.10 -18.38 6.08
CA MET A 320 7.21 -19.18 6.61
C MET A 320 6.70 -20.39 7.44
N PRO A 321 7.33 -21.57 7.35
CA PRO A 321 8.64 -21.83 6.74
C PRO A 321 8.55 -22.44 5.33
N GLU A 322 7.58 -22.08 4.50
CA GLU A 322 7.45 -22.68 3.16
C GLU A 322 8.63 -22.33 2.23
N ARG A 323 8.90 -23.28 1.31
CA ARG A 323 9.98 -23.17 0.32
C ARG A 323 9.78 -21.97 -0.60
N VAL A 324 10.88 -21.43 -1.12
CA VAL A 324 10.89 -20.40 -2.16
C VAL A 324 11.62 -20.94 -3.37
N ASP A 325 10.95 -20.94 -4.53
CA ASP A 325 11.50 -21.33 -5.82
C ASP A 325 12.31 -20.18 -6.46
N GLY A 326 11.97 -18.94 -6.11
CA GLY A 326 12.62 -17.70 -6.55
C GLY A 326 11.67 -16.51 -6.46
N PHE A 327 11.86 -15.53 -7.33
CA PHE A 327 11.02 -14.33 -7.42
C PHE A 327 10.61 -14.02 -8.87
N ALA A 328 9.35 -14.22 -9.24
CA ALA A 328 8.77 -13.77 -10.50
C ALA A 328 8.38 -12.28 -10.46
N GLN A 329 8.08 -11.68 -11.63
CA GLN A 329 7.88 -10.23 -11.81
C GLN A 329 6.42 -9.77 -11.99
N VAL A 330 5.50 -10.66 -12.36
CA VAL A 330 4.09 -10.34 -12.60
C VAL A 330 3.15 -11.32 -11.88
N HIS A 331 2.14 -10.78 -11.20
CA HIS A 331 1.22 -11.46 -10.30
C HIS A 331 -0.17 -10.81 -10.30
N VAL A 332 -1.19 -11.56 -9.89
CA VAL A 332 -2.52 -11.05 -9.49
C VAL A 332 -2.67 -11.05 -7.97
N SER A 333 -3.63 -10.30 -7.43
CA SER A 333 -3.87 -10.16 -5.99
C SER A 333 -5.30 -10.52 -5.64
N GLY A 334 -5.47 -11.34 -4.59
CA GLY A 334 -6.75 -11.54 -3.93
C GLY A 334 -7.69 -12.55 -4.58
N THR A 335 -7.25 -13.34 -5.56
CA THR A 335 -8.14 -13.99 -6.52
C THR A 335 -8.60 -15.40 -6.14
N GLY A 336 -9.90 -15.70 -6.25
CA GLY A 336 -10.48 -17.00 -5.84
C GLY A 336 -10.17 -18.25 -6.69
N GLY A 337 -9.88 -18.11 -7.99
CA GLY A 337 -9.79 -19.22 -8.96
C GLY A 337 -8.41 -19.90 -9.07
N GLY A 338 -8.06 -20.40 -10.26
CA GLY A 338 -6.69 -20.88 -10.56
C GLY A 338 -5.64 -19.76 -10.72
N PRO A 339 -4.33 -20.05 -10.61
CA PRO A 339 -3.27 -19.05 -10.74
C PRO A 339 -3.18 -18.36 -12.10
N LYS A 340 -2.51 -17.20 -12.12
CA LYS A 340 -2.17 -16.44 -13.32
C LYS A 340 -0.78 -15.82 -13.17
N TYR A 341 -0.03 -15.74 -14.27
CA TYR A 341 1.34 -15.21 -14.32
C TYR A 341 2.36 -16.03 -13.51
N GLY A 342 3.20 -15.39 -12.69
CA GLY A 342 4.45 -15.98 -12.19
C GLY A 342 5.59 -15.92 -13.21
N ASN A 343 5.67 -14.89 -14.07
CA ASN A 343 6.78 -14.69 -15.01
C ASN A 343 7.54 -13.41 -14.63
N VAL A 344 8.85 -13.24 -14.81
CA VAL A 344 9.93 -14.19 -15.11
C VAL A 344 10.73 -14.39 -13.82
N LEU A 345 11.09 -15.63 -13.47
CA LEU A 345 11.67 -15.91 -12.16
C LEU A 345 13.18 -15.61 -12.11
N VAL A 346 13.61 -14.96 -11.04
CA VAL A 346 15.03 -14.79 -10.69
C VAL A 346 15.31 -15.36 -9.30
N MET A 347 16.45 -16.02 -9.11
CA MET A 347 16.81 -16.64 -7.82
C MET A 347 18.32 -16.58 -7.57
N PRO A 348 18.80 -15.86 -6.56
CA PRO A 348 20.23 -15.86 -6.19
C PRO A 348 20.60 -17.15 -5.44
N PHE A 349 21.77 -17.71 -5.73
CA PHE A 349 22.26 -18.94 -5.13
C PHE A 349 23.78 -18.91 -4.87
N GLY A 350 24.24 -19.82 -4.00
CA GLY A 350 25.57 -19.76 -3.38
C GLY A 350 26.53 -20.89 -3.76
N ASP A 351 26.14 -21.80 -4.66
CA ASP A 351 26.82 -23.07 -4.91
C ASP A 351 27.07 -23.39 -6.41
N GLY A 352 26.89 -24.64 -6.85
CA GLY A 352 27.24 -25.09 -8.19
C GLY A 352 26.29 -24.60 -9.28
N MET A 353 26.80 -24.42 -10.51
CA MET A 353 25.96 -24.17 -11.71
C MET A 353 25.70 -25.48 -12.48
N ASP A 354 25.49 -26.57 -11.74
CA ASP A 354 25.34 -27.95 -12.20
C ASP A 354 23.87 -28.41 -12.31
N ARG A 355 22.94 -27.55 -11.89
CA ARG A 355 21.48 -27.76 -11.96
C ARG A 355 20.74 -26.46 -12.32
N VAL A 356 19.49 -26.59 -12.77
CA VAL A 356 18.63 -25.47 -13.20
C VAL A 356 17.73 -24.91 -12.09
N SER A 357 17.48 -25.68 -11.02
CA SER A 357 16.60 -25.30 -9.91
C SER A 357 17.41 -25.08 -8.62
N HIS A 358 17.15 -23.96 -7.95
CA HIS A 358 17.90 -23.48 -6.78
C HIS A 358 16.95 -23.01 -5.67
N ILE A 359 16.09 -23.93 -5.21
CA ILE A 359 15.17 -23.65 -4.09
C ILE A 359 15.93 -23.38 -2.79
N ASP A 360 15.39 -22.51 -1.94
CA ASP A 360 15.85 -22.30 -0.56
C ASP A 360 14.63 -22.04 0.35
N TYR A 361 14.86 -21.75 1.62
CA TYR A 361 13.86 -21.45 2.63
C TYR A 361 14.18 -20.11 3.28
N ARG A 362 13.17 -19.36 3.68
CA ARG A 362 13.36 -18.09 4.39
C ARG A 362 13.81 -18.35 5.84
N ASP A 363 14.80 -17.59 6.30
CA ASP A 363 15.28 -17.53 7.68
C ASP A 363 14.59 -16.39 8.46
N TYR A 364 14.34 -15.28 7.76
CA TYR A 364 13.36 -14.26 8.11
C TYR A 364 12.77 -13.67 6.83
N GLU A 365 11.60 -13.03 6.93
CA GLU A 365 11.10 -12.12 5.90
C GLU A 365 10.57 -10.83 6.55
N THR A 366 10.69 -9.72 5.83
CA THR A 366 10.12 -8.41 6.17
C THR A 366 9.33 -7.93 4.96
N ILE A 367 8.05 -7.69 5.18
CA ILE A 367 7.06 -7.32 4.17
C ILE A 367 6.55 -5.93 4.56
N GLN A 368 6.75 -4.95 3.68
CA GLN A 368 6.35 -3.55 3.87
C GLN A 368 5.85 -2.99 2.54
N LEU A 369 5.08 -1.91 2.58
CA LEU A 369 4.63 -1.26 1.35
C LEU A 369 5.85 -0.79 0.53
N GLY A 370 5.97 -1.30 -0.69
CA GLY A 370 7.06 -0.93 -1.60
C GLY A 370 8.41 -1.57 -1.31
N TYR A 371 8.51 -2.47 -0.31
CA TYR A 371 9.75 -3.13 0.06
C TYR A 371 9.54 -4.57 0.57
N TYR A 372 10.29 -5.52 0.01
CA TYR A 372 10.42 -6.89 0.52
C TYR A 372 11.88 -7.19 0.84
N ASP A 373 12.14 -7.86 1.96
CA ASP A 373 13.49 -8.29 2.37
C ASP A 373 13.45 -9.67 3.02
N THR A 374 14.40 -10.53 2.66
CA THR A 374 14.57 -11.84 3.27
C THR A 374 16.04 -12.23 3.34
N ARG A 375 16.42 -12.99 4.37
CA ARG A 375 17.60 -13.86 4.31
C ARG A 375 17.17 -15.29 4.05
N PHE A 376 17.81 -15.94 3.10
CA PHE A 376 17.70 -17.36 2.84
C PHE A 376 18.52 -18.20 3.84
N LYS A 377 17.99 -19.36 4.20
CA LYS A 377 18.41 -20.16 5.36
C LYS A 377 19.54 -21.13 5.05
N GLN A 378 19.59 -21.69 3.84
CA GLN A 378 20.65 -22.63 3.43
C GLN A 378 21.82 -21.87 2.81
N SER A 379 21.54 -20.94 1.88
CA SER A 379 22.55 -20.14 1.19
C SER A 379 23.08 -18.94 1.97
N GLY A 380 22.35 -18.47 3.00
CA GLY A 380 22.70 -17.29 3.80
C GLY A 380 22.58 -15.95 3.06
N ILE A 381 22.09 -15.94 1.82
CA ILE A 381 21.97 -14.76 0.96
C ILE A 381 20.82 -13.87 1.46
N ARG A 382 21.05 -12.56 1.54
CA ARG A 382 19.97 -11.57 1.75
C ARG A 382 19.51 -11.01 0.41
N THR A 383 18.19 -10.90 0.22
CA THR A 383 17.54 -10.41 -0.99
C THR A 383 16.56 -9.30 -0.61
N GLU A 384 16.83 -8.09 -1.11
CA GLU A 384 15.97 -6.91 -0.94
C GLU A 384 15.36 -6.54 -2.30
N ILE A 385 14.07 -6.15 -2.32
CA ILE A 385 13.29 -5.90 -3.55
C ILE A 385 12.47 -4.62 -3.41
N THR A 386 12.48 -3.80 -4.45
CA THR A 386 11.52 -2.70 -4.69
C THR A 386 11.15 -2.65 -6.18
N THR A 387 10.32 -1.71 -6.62
CA THR A 387 9.87 -1.66 -8.03
C THR A 387 9.52 -0.26 -8.54
N SER A 388 9.56 -0.11 -9.85
CA SER A 388 8.86 0.92 -10.62
C SER A 388 7.54 0.35 -11.19
N ASN A 389 6.90 1.02 -12.15
CA ASN A 389 5.63 0.55 -12.72
C ASN A 389 5.86 -0.60 -13.74
N ARG A 390 6.99 -0.60 -14.46
CA ARG A 390 7.32 -1.56 -15.53
C ARG A 390 8.68 -2.25 -15.37
N ALA A 391 9.41 -2.01 -14.27
CA ALA A 391 10.66 -2.70 -13.95
C ALA A 391 10.86 -2.88 -12.45
N SER A 392 11.29 -4.08 -12.02
CA SER A 392 11.66 -4.37 -10.64
C SER A 392 13.13 -4.06 -10.37
N PHE A 393 13.48 -3.91 -9.10
CA PHE A 393 14.85 -3.65 -8.67
C PHE A 393 15.23 -4.44 -7.42
N TYR A 394 16.32 -5.20 -7.52
CA TYR A 394 16.81 -6.10 -6.49
C TYR A 394 18.20 -5.67 -5.98
N ARG A 395 18.47 -5.94 -4.71
CA ARG A 395 19.79 -5.91 -4.08
C ARG A 395 20.06 -7.24 -3.38
N PHE A 396 20.97 -8.03 -3.94
CA PHE A 396 21.39 -9.32 -3.41
C PHE A 396 22.70 -9.16 -2.63
N THR A 397 22.74 -9.59 -1.37
CA THR A 397 23.95 -9.59 -0.53
C THR A 397 24.37 -11.03 -0.20
N TYR A 398 25.54 -11.44 -0.70
CA TYR A 398 26.04 -12.80 -0.62
C TYR A 398 27.06 -12.99 0.52
N PRO A 399 27.09 -14.16 1.19
CA PRO A 399 28.16 -14.50 2.13
C PRO A 399 29.56 -14.47 1.50
N GLU A 400 30.60 -14.28 2.32
CA GLU A 400 32.01 -14.18 1.90
C GLU A 400 32.44 -15.38 1.05
N ASP A 401 32.28 -16.60 1.60
CA ASP A 401 32.78 -17.85 1.02
C ASP A 401 31.85 -18.47 -0.04
N SER A 402 30.71 -17.83 -0.36
CA SER A 402 29.74 -18.37 -1.33
C SER A 402 30.18 -18.19 -2.79
N LEU A 403 29.76 -19.11 -3.65
CA LEU A 403 29.83 -18.97 -5.10
C LEU A 403 28.68 -18.05 -5.57
N LYS A 404 28.90 -16.74 -5.50
CA LYS A 404 27.94 -15.68 -5.87
C LYS A 404 27.33 -15.93 -7.25
N SER A 405 26.06 -16.31 -7.31
CA SER A 405 25.40 -16.71 -8.55
C SER A 405 23.94 -16.29 -8.60
N LEU A 406 23.41 -16.12 -9.81
CA LEU A 406 22.01 -15.76 -10.07
C LEU A 406 21.45 -16.65 -11.18
N ALA A 407 20.28 -17.25 -10.94
CA ALA A 407 19.48 -17.93 -11.94
C ALA A 407 18.42 -16.97 -12.50
N VAL A 408 18.15 -17.06 -13.81
CA VAL A 408 17.07 -16.37 -14.52
C VAL A 408 16.30 -17.41 -15.32
N ASP A 409 15.13 -17.83 -14.81
CA ASP A 409 14.28 -18.87 -15.42
C ASP A 409 13.16 -18.25 -16.25
N ALA A 410 13.35 -18.25 -17.58
CA ALA A 410 12.34 -17.82 -18.54
C ALA A 410 11.26 -18.89 -18.77
N GLY A 411 11.36 -20.08 -18.16
CA GLY A 411 10.34 -21.14 -18.21
C GLY A 411 9.42 -21.22 -17.00
N PHE A 412 9.61 -20.40 -15.95
CA PHE A 412 8.79 -20.41 -14.75
C PHE A 412 7.42 -19.71 -14.93
N PHE A 413 6.40 -20.25 -14.27
CA PHE A 413 5.05 -19.71 -14.13
C PHE A 413 4.31 -20.42 -12.98
N LEU A 414 3.30 -19.76 -12.39
CA LEU A 414 2.50 -20.32 -11.30
C LEU A 414 1.42 -21.29 -11.79
N GLY A 415 1.10 -22.32 -11.00
CA GLY A 415 0.01 -23.24 -11.31
C GLY A 415 0.26 -24.14 -12.53
N GLU A 416 1.49 -24.61 -12.72
CA GLU A 416 1.83 -25.62 -13.74
C GLU A 416 1.12 -26.95 -13.45
N SER A 417 0.08 -27.26 -14.22
CA SER A 417 -0.57 -28.58 -14.19
C SER A 417 0.06 -29.54 -15.22
N PRO A 418 0.37 -30.79 -14.85
CA PRO A 418 0.77 -31.83 -15.80
C PRO A 418 -0.40 -32.35 -16.65
N ILE A 419 -1.63 -31.87 -16.44
CA ILE A 419 -2.82 -32.22 -17.22
C ILE A 419 -2.99 -31.16 -18.33
N PRO A 420 -2.81 -31.50 -19.62
CA PRO A 420 -2.92 -30.54 -20.71
C PRO A 420 -4.33 -29.94 -20.81
N ASP A 421 -4.40 -28.62 -20.92
CA ASP A 421 -5.63 -27.84 -21.04
C ASP A 421 -6.68 -28.11 -19.93
N GLU A 422 -6.19 -28.40 -18.72
CA GLU A 422 -7.03 -28.43 -17.53
C GLU A 422 -7.66 -27.05 -17.25
N ARG A 423 -8.94 -27.07 -16.83
CA ARG A 423 -9.73 -25.88 -16.50
C ARG A 423 -8.97 -25.03 -15.46
N GLU A 424 -8.78 -23.76 -15.78
CA GLU A 424 -8.11 -22.76 -14.93
C GLU A 424 -6.61 -22.96 -14.71
N ALA A 425 -6.00 -24.02 -15.25
CA ALA A 425 -4.56 -24.25 -15.17
C ALA A 425 -3.79 -23.43 -16.21
N GLN A 426 -2.59 -22.96 -15.84
CA GLN A 426 -1.66 -22.40 -16.81
C GLN A 426 -0.91 -23.53 -17.55
N GLN A 427 -0.56 -23.28 -18.81
CA GLN A 427 0.13 -24.24 -19.67
C GLN A 427 1.30 -23.57 -20.39
N PHE A 428 2.48 -24.17 -20.29
CA PHE A 428 3.70 -23.72 -20.98
C PHE A 428 3.56 -23.86 -22.50
N ILE A 429 3.98 -22.83 -23.24
CA ILE A 429 4.01 -22.86 -24.72
C ILE A 429 5.44 -22.74 -25.25
N GLY A 430 6.28 -21.94 -24.60
CA GLY A 430 7.65 -21.70 -25.04
C GLY A 430 8.35 -20.63 -24.22
N SER A 431 9.68 -20.59 -24.32
CA SER A 431 10.50 -19.54 -23.74
C SER A 431 11.81 -19.40 -24.51
N GLU A 432 12.39 -18.21 -24.48
CA GLU A 432 13.71 -17.94 -25.05
C GLU A 432 14.59 -17.25 -24.02
N ILE A 433 15.89 -17.55 -24.04
CA ILE A 433 16.92 -16.86 -23.26
C ILE A 433 18.09 -16.46 -24.18
N GLN A 434 18.60 -15.25 -24.00
CA GLN A 434 19.77 -14.71 -24.67
C GLN A 434 20.66 -13.96 -23.67
N VAL A 435 21.94 -14.30 -23.62
CA VAL A 435 22.99 -13.58 -22.90
C VAL A 435 23.60 -12.59 -23.90
N LEU A 436 23.48 -11.29 -23.63
CA LEU A 436 23.79 -10.22 -24.59
C LEU A 436 25.17 -9.59 -24.37
N SER A 437 25.59 -9.49 -23.11
CA SER A 437 26.90 -9.01 -22.67
C SER A 437 27.20 -9.60 -21.28
N ASP A 438 28.37 -9.32 -20.70
CA ASP A 438 28.73 -9.70 -19.33
C ASP A 438 27.87 -9.05 -18.22
N HIS A 439 26.96 -8.15 -18.57
CA HIS A 439 25.98 -7.52 -17.67
C HIS A 439 24.51 -7.82 -18.01
N GLU A 440 24.21 -8.32 -19.21
CA GLU A 440 22.87 -8.24 -19.81
C GLU A 440 22.32 -9.62 -20.23
N VAL A 441 21.08 -9.91 -19.82
CA VAL A 441 20.31 -11.08 -20.24
C VAL A 441 18.91 -10.64 -20.68
N ALA A 442 18.40 -11.22 -21.76
CA ALA A 442 17.07 -10.93 -22.28
C ALA A 442 16.34 -12.20 -22.71
N GLY A 443 15.03 -12.12 -22.87
CA GLY A 443 14.24 -13.25 -23.34
C GLY A 443 12.74 -13.01 -23.24
N TYR A 444 11.99 -14.11 -23.22
CA TYR A 444 10.56 -14.12 -22.95
C TYR A 444 10.06 -15.46 -22.38
N THR A 445 8.91 -15.41 -21.70
CA THR A 445 8.07 -16.57 -21.37
C THR A 445 6.75 -16.48 -22.13
N ARG A 446 6.25 -17.60 -22.66
CA ARG A 446 4.96 -17.69 -23.34
C ARG A 446 4.09 -18.78 -22.71
N ILE A 447 2.94 -18.38 -22.19
CA ILE A 447 1.99 -19.21 -21.41
C ILE A 447 0.58 -19.07 -22.01
N ARG A 448 -0.23 -20.13 -21.97
CA ARG A 448 -1.69 -20.05 -22.22
C ARG A 448 -2.49 -20.46 -20.97
N GLY A 449 -3.79 -20.21 -20.98
CA GLY A 449 -4.68 -20.61 -19.89
C GLY A 449 -4.50 -19.74 -18.64
N GLY A 450 -4.50 -20.41 -17.48
CA GLY A 450 -4.80 -19.80 -16.18
C GLY A 450 -6.30 -19.62 -16.01
N TRP A 451 -6.74 -18.97 -14.94
CA TRP A 451 -8.16 -18.82 -14.59
C TRP A 451 -9.11 -18.46 -15.75
N ASN A 452 -8.73 -17.52 -16.61
CA ASN A 452 -9.57 -17.08 -17.73
C ASN A 452 -9.55 -18.03 -18.95
N ASN A 453 -8.85 -19.16 -18.88
CA ASN A 453 -8.61 -20.10 -20.00
C ASN A 453 -8.09 -19.39 -21.28
N GLY A 454 -7.37 -18.28 -21.11
CA GLY A 454 -7.06 -17.32 -22.17
C GLY A 454 -6.08 -17.82 -23.25
N LYS A 455 -6.05 -17.08 -24.37
CA LYS A 455 -5.09 -17.30 -25.46
C LYS A 455 -3.65 -17.12 -24.97
N ALA A 456 -2.69 -17.65 -25.71
CA ALA A 456 -1.28 -17.59 -25.34
C ALA A 456 -0.77 -16.14 -25.28
N TYR A 457 -0.35 -15.69 -24.09
CA TYR A 457 0.29 -14.39 -23.87
C TYR A 457 1.81 -14.56 -23.76
N THR A 458 2.54 -13.47 -24.02
CA THR A 458 4.01 -13.45 -23.93
C THR A 458 4.45 -12.33 -22.99
N VAL A 459 5.30 -12.66 -22.02
CA VAL A 459 5.99 -11.71 -21.15
C VAL A 459 7.44 -11.64 -21.59
N TYR A 460 7.84 -10.53 -22.21
CA TYR A 460 9.23 -10.25 -22.55
C TYR A 460 9.92 -9.59 -21.36
N PHE A 461 11.20 -9.90 -21.18
CA PHE A 461 12.00 -9.30 -20.13
C PHE A 461 13.38 -8.86 -20.62
N TYR A 462 13.98 -7.99 -19.81
CA TYR A 462 15.38 -7.58 -19.91
C TYR A 462 15.93 -7.45 -18.49
N ALA A 463 16.99 -8.20 -18.20
CA ALA A 463 17.69 -8.28 -16.93
C ALA A 463 19.10 -7.69 -17.06
N GLU A 464 19.47 -6.79 -16.16
CA GLU A 464 20.78 -6.12 -16.15
C GLU A 464 21.33 -6.06 -14.72
N THR A 465 22.63 -6.36 -14.54
CA THR A 465 23.31 -6.31 -13.23
C THR A 465 24.30 -5.16 -13.09
N ASP A 466 24.55 -4.67 -11.88
CA ASP A 466 25.57 -3.63 -11.62
C ASP A 466 27.01 -4.17 -11.60
N ARG A 467 27.17 -5.50 -11.51
CA ARG A 467 28.43 -6.23 -11.65
C ARG A 467 28.45 -7.06 -12.92
N PRO A 468 29.60 -7.19 -13.61
CA PRO A 468 29.75 -8.16 -14.67
C PRO A 468 29.80 -9.57 -14.07
N PHE A 469 29.18 -10.54 -14.73
CA PHE A 469 29.42 -11.95 -14.42
C PHE A 469 30.69 -12.45 -15.11
N VAL A 470 31.50 -13.21 -14.38
CA VAL A 470 32.76 -13.81 -14.86
C VAL A 470 32.55 -15.15 -15.59
N GLN A 471 31.33 -15.69 -15.54
CA GLN A 471 30.90 -16.86 -16.31
C GLN A 471 29.37 -16.84 -16.46
N SER A 472 28.89 -17.15 -17.66
CA SER A 472 27.48 -17.49 -17.95
C SER A 472 27.37 -18.93 -18.43
N LEU A 473 26.20 -19.54 -18.19
CA LEU A 473 25.72 -20.77 -18.82
C LEU A 473 24.24 -20.59 -19.16
N THR A 474 23.73 -21.31 -20.15
CA THR A 474 22.28 -21.37 -20.44
C THR A 474 21.77 -22.80 -20.40
N TRP A 475 20.48 -22.98 -20.12
CA TRP A 475 19.82 -24.28 -20.17
C TRP A 475 18.65 -24.35 -21.13
N LYS A 476 18.41 -25.55 -21.65
CA LYS A 476 17.19 -25.93 -22.38
C LYS A 476 16.68 -27.28 -21.85
N GLY A 477 15.43 -27.31 -21.37
CA GLY A 477 14.97 -28.38 -20.50
C GLY A 477 15.91 -28.50 -19.29
N ASN A 478 16.40 -29.71 -19.01
CA ASN A 478 17.39 -29.94 -17.95
C ASN A 478 18.85 -29.97 -18.46
N ARG A 479 19.13 -29.46 -19.67
CA ARG A 479 20.46 -29.54 -20.31
C ARG A 479 21.16 -28.18 -20.23
N ILE A 480 22.23 -28.10 -19.44
CA ILE A 480 23.06 -26.88 -19.27
C ILE A 480 24.19 -26.88 -20.30
N SER A 481 24.55 -25.70 -20.82
CA SER A 481 25.62 -25.51 -21.82
C SER A 481 26.24 -24.10 -21.75
N ASP A 482 27.37 -23.92 -22.43
CA ASP A 482 28.10 -22.66 -22.64
C ASP A 482 27.52 -21.77 -23.76
N ALA A 483 26.51 -22.25 -24.48
CA ALA A 483 25.81 -21.49 -25.50
C ALA A 483 25.23 -20.19 -24.91
N GLN A 484 25.40 -19.07 -25.60
CA GLN A 484 24.92 -17.76 -25.14
C GLN A 484 23.42 -17.53 -25.41
N SER A 485 22.74 -18.45 -26.10
CA SER A 485 21.30 -18.33 -26.40
C SER A 485 20.62 -19.69 -26.52
N GLN A 486 19.41 -19.83 -26.00
CA GLN A 486 18.53 -20.98 -26.27
C GLN A 486 17.23 -20.46 -26.88
N TYR A 487 17.09 -20.66 -28.19
CA TYR A 487 15.89 -20.33 -28.96
C TYR A 487 14.67 -21.09 -28.45
N ASP A 488 13.47 -20.54 -28.63
CA ASP A 488 12.24 -21.23 -28.26
C ASP A 488 12.02 -22.50 -29.09
N SER A 489 11.81 -23.63 -28.39
CA SER A 489 11.47 -24.92 -28.98
C SER A 489 10.49 -25.72 -28.11
N ALA A 490 9.59 -25.03 -27.40
CA ALA A 490 8.66 -25.63 -26.42
C ALA A 490 9.35 -26.46 -25.29
N GLU A 491 10.61 -26.15 -24.99
CA GLU A 491 11.32 -26.57 -23.78
C GLU A 491 11.62 -25.33 -22.93
N LYS A 492 11.55 -25.44 -21.60
CA LYS A 492 11.90 -24.34 -20.69
C LYS A 492 13.37 -23.93 -20.85
N THR A 493 13.65 -22.63 -20.79
CA THR A 493 14.99 -22.07 -20.98
C THR A 493 15.35 -21.04 -19.90
N GLY A 494 16.64 -20.89 -19.60
CA GLY A 494 17.12 -19.87 -18.69
C GLY A 494 18.64 -19.74 -18.65
N ALA A 495 19.14 -18.84 -17.80
CA ALA A 495 20.56 -18.53 -17.66
C ALA A 495 21.04 -18.66 -16.20
N LEU A 496 22.25 -19.19 -16.02
CA LEU A 496 22.99 -19.21 -14.75
C LEU A 496 24.18 -18.26 -14.88
N LEU A 497 24.26 -17.28 -13.99
CA LEU A 497 25.26 -16.21 -13.99
C LEU A 497 26.14 -16.32 -12.73
N ARG A 498 27.44 -16.13 -12.86
CA ARG A 498 28.44 -16.23 -11.78
C ARG A 498 29.24 -14.94 -11.65
N PHE A 499 29.21 -14.30 -10.49
CA PHE A 499 29.91 -13.03 -10.24
C PHE A 499 31.32 -13.22 -9.68
N GLY A 500 32.10 -12.14 -9.60
CA GLY A 500 33.44 -12.16 -9.05
C GLY A 500 33.44 -12.45 -7.55
N LYS A 501 34.52 -13.05 -7.04
CA LYS A 501 34.63 -13.41 -5.61
C LYS A 501 34.55 -12.21 -4.66
N SER A 502 34.87 -11.01 -5.15
CA SER A 502 34.79 -9.73 -4.44
C SER A 502 33.38 -9.15 -4.34
N ASP A 503 32.44 -9.64 -5.15
CA ASP A 503 31.16 -8.98 -5.39
C ASP A 503 30.13 -9.39 -4.32
N LYS A 504 30.35 -8.89 -3.10
CA LYS A 504 29.50 -9.16 -1.93
C LYS A 504 28.07 -8.66 -2.10
N VAL A 505 27.87 -7.62 -2.92
CA VAL A 505 26.56 -7.09 -3.29
C VAL A 505 26.46 -7.03 -4.81
N VAL A 506 25.36 -7.55 -5.36
CA VAL A 506 24.98 -7.43 -6.77
C VAL A 506 23.57 -6.85 -6.81
N GLN A 507 23.38 -5.80 -7.60
CA GLN A 507 22.06 -5.24 -7.90
C GLN A 507 21.59 -5.71 -9.27
N LEU A 508 20.28 -5.87 -9.43
CA LEU A 508 19.64 -6.35 -10.66
C LEU A 508 18.40 -5.50 -10.96
N LYS A 509 18.28 -5.03 -12.21
CA LYS A 509 17.04 -4.49 -12.78
C LYS A 509 16.38 -5.58 -13.62
N VAL A 510 15.07 -5.77 -13.52
CA VAL A 510 14.30 -6.57 -14.49
C VAL A 510 13.17 -5.74 -15.08
N GLY A 511 13.38 -5.23 -16.29
CA GLY A 511 12.34 -4.60 -17.08
C GLY A 511 11.41 -5.65 -17.69
N ILE A 512 10.12 -5.35 -17.74
CA ILE A 512 9.09 -6.21 -18.32
C ILE A 512 8.34 -5.46 -19.41
N SER A 513 7.94 -6.18 -20.46
CA SER A 513 7.06 -5.68 -21.52
C SER A 513 6.23 -6.83 -22.10
N PHE A 514 5.04 -6.51 -22.61
CA PHE A 514 4.24 -7.47 -23.39
C PHE A 514 4.45 -7.31 -24.91
N LEU A 515 5.35 -6.41 -25.34
CA LEU A 515 5.65 -6.12 -26.75
C LEU A 515 6.95 -6.76 -27.25
N SER A 516 8.07 -6.54 -26.54
CA SER A 516 9.40 -7.02 -26.94
C SER A 516 10.44 -6.85 -25.83
N SER A 517 11.53 -7.61 -25.89
CA SER A 517 12.67 -7.45 -24.96
C SER A 517 13.37 -6.10 -25.12
N GLN A 518 13.29 -5.46 -26.29
CA GLN A 518 13.76 -4.09 -26.51
C GLN A 518 12.87 -3.06 -25.79
N LYS A 519 11.55 -3.26 -25.75
CA LYS A 519 10.64 -2.42 -24.94
C LYS A 519 10.84 -2.70 -23.45
N ALA A 520 11.13 -3.94 -23.05
CA ALA A 520 11.51 -4.28 -21.68
C ALA A 520 12.82 -3.56 -21.25
N LYS A 521 13.85 -3.52 -22.12
CA LYS A 521 15.09 -2.75 -21.90
C LYS A 521 14.82 -1.26 -21.78
N PHE A 522 13.99 -0.70 -22.66
CA PHE A 522 13.55 0.69 -22.56
C PHE A 522 12.88 0.95 -21.21
N ASN A 523 11.92 0.11 -20.77
CA ASN A 523 11.21 0.28 -19.51
C ASN A 523 12.17 0.27 -18.30
N ALA A 524 13.13 -0.67 -18.27
CA ALA A 524 14.16 -0.72 -17.22
C ALA A 524 14.99 0.57 -17.16
N HIS A 525 15.42 1.09 -18.30
CA HIS A 525 16.27 2.28 -18.38
C HIS A 525 15.50 3.59 -18.20
N SER A 526 14.23 3.66 -18.61
CA SER A 526 13.39 4.86 -18.49
C SER A 526 12.82 5.04 -17.09
N GLU A 527 12.47 3.94 -16.40
CA GLU A 527 11.89 4.01 -15.05
C GLU A 527 12.94 3.84 -13.95
N ILE A 528 14.10 3.21 -14.23
CA ILE A 528 15.21 3.04 -13.27
C ILE A 528 16.56 3.41 -13.93
N PRO A 529 16.84 4.71 -14.17
CA PRO A 529 18.06 5.16 -14.83
C PRO A 529 19.33 5.05 -13.95
N HIS A 530 19.18 4.99 -12.62
CA HIS A 530 20.27 4.93 -11.64
C HIS A 530 20.47 3.53 -11.05
N TRP A 531 21.43 3.39 -10.13
CA TRP A 531 21.69 2.18 -9.33
C TRP A 531 21.53 2.44 -7.82
N SER A 532 20.67 3.41 -7.48
CA SER A 532 20.26 3.73 -6.11
C SER A 532 18.93 3.04 -5.77
N PHE A 533 18.96 2.07 -4.85
CA PHE A 533 17.78 1.32 -4.41
C PHE A 533 16.81 2.20 -3.62
N GLU A 534 17.34 3.01 -2.71
CA GLU A 534 16.56 3.90 -1.87
C GLU A 534 15.85 4.99 -2.71
N GLU A 535 16.39 5.37 -3.85
CA GLU A 535 15.76 6.35 -4.76
C GLU A 535 14.54 5.76 -5.48
N VAL A 536 14.62 4.49 -5.93
CA VAL A 536 13.45 3.76 -6.47
C VAL A 536 12.39 3.58 -5.37
N HIS A 537 12.80 3.12 -4.19
CA HIS A 537 11.90 2.84 -3.07
C HIS A 537 11.18 4.10 -2.58
N ASN A 538 11.90 5.21 -2.37
CA ASN A 538 11.27 6.49 -2.00
C ASN A 538 10.37 7.04 -3.11
N GLY A 539 10.73 6.84 -4.39
CA GLY A 539 9.87 7.18 -5.54
C GLY A 539 8.59 6.34 -5.60
N LEU A 540 8.63 5.08 -5.17
CA LEU A 540 7.47 4.20 -5.00
C LEU A 540 6.59 4.69 -3.85
N LEU A 541 7.16 4.93 -2.66
CA LEU A 541 6.43 5.43 -1.48
C LEU A 541 5.75 6.78 -1.75
N ALA A 542 6.41 7.71 -2.44
CA ALA A 542 5.84 9.01 -2.79
C ALA A 542 4.63 8.93 -3.74
N GLN A 543 4.53 7.88 -4.58
CA GLN A 543 3.35 7.64 -5.41
C GLN A 543 2.16 7.15 -4.56
N TRP A 544 2.41 6.32 -3.54
CA TRP A 544 1.38 5.88 -2.58
C TRP A 544 0.92 7.00 -1.65
N GLU A 545 1.85 7.75 -1.06
CA GLU A 545 1.54 8.90 -0.20
C GLU A 545 0.60 9.89 -0.90
N LYS A 546 0.89 10.25 -2.16
CA LYS A 546 0.04 11.12 -2.99
C LYS A 546 -1.40 10.61 -3.16
N LEU A 547 -1.63 9.30 -3.14
CA LEU A 547 -2.96 8.69 -3.28
C LEU A 547 -3.64 8.48 -1.92
N PHE A 548 -2.91 8.16 -0.85
CA PHE A 548 -3.48 8.11 0.49
C PHE A 548 -3.85 9.49 1.02
N GLN A 549 -3.10 10.53 0.65
CA GLN A 549 -3.47 11.95 0.83
C GLN A 549 -4.77 12.35 0.12
N LYS A 550 -5.44 11.45 -0.62
CA LYS A 550 -6.80 11.71 -1.12
C LYS A 550 -7.89 11.48 -0.09
N ILE A 551 -7.65 10.69 0.95
CA ILE A 551 -8.60 10.48 2.05
C ILE A 551 -7.83 10.51 3.39
N GLU A 552 -7.62 11.71 3.94
CA GLU A 552 -7.03 11.87 5.28
C GLU A 552 -8.05 11.41 6.34
N ILE A 553 -7.65 10.52 7.25
CA ILE A 553 -8.47 10.09 8.40
C ILE A 553 -7.93 10.65 9.71
N ASP A 554 -8.81 10.76 10.71
CA ASP A 554 -8.50 11.33 12.03
C ASP A 554 -7.13 10.87 12.59
N PRO A 555 -6.16 11.78 12.82
CA PRO A 555 -4.84 11.41 13.33
C PRO A 555 -4.85 10.71 14.70
N SER A 556 -5.92 10.89 15.49
CA SER A 556 -6.16 10.23 16.77
C SER A 556 -6.86 8.87 16.68
N ALA A 557 -7.20 8.41 15.47
CA ALA A 557 -7.76 7.08 15.24
C ALA A 557 -6.81 5.98 15.77
N PRO A 558 -7.32 4.89 16.36
CA PRO A 558 -6.50 3.75 16.77
C PRO A 558 -5.68 3.19 15.60
N GLU A 559 -4.40 2.87 15.87
CA GLU A 559 -3.43 2.40 14.87
C GLU A 559 -3.92 1.20 14.04
N ALA A 560 -4.65 0.26 14.65
CA ALA A 560 -5.29 -0.85 13.95
C ALA A 560 -6.30 -0.39 12.89
N LYS A 561 -7.08 0.67 13.16
CA LYS A 561 -8.01 1.26 12.18
C LYS A 561 -7.26 2.00 11.07
N LYS A 562 -6.14 2.67 11.38
CA LYS A 562 -5.27 3.25 10.34
C LYS A 562 -4.73 2.16 9.42
N ARG A 563 -4.25 1.05 9.99
CA ARG A 563 -3.80 -0.13 9.23
C ARG A 563 -4.87 -0.71 8.32
N MET A 564 -6.04 -1.04 8.87
CA MET A 564 -7.17 -1.55 8.10
C MET A 564 -7.58 -0.59 6.97
N PHE A 565 -7.64 0.71 7.25
CA PHE A 565 -8.08 1.69 6.25
C PHE A 565 -7.08 1.89 5.11
N TYR A 566 -5.82 2.23 5.41
CA TYR A 566 -4.85 2.50 4.35
C TYR A 566 -4.42 1.23 3.60
N THR A 567 -4.41 0.06 4.25
CA THR A 567 -4.19 -1.22 3.55
C THR A 567 -5.35 -1.59 2.64
N ALA A 568 -6.59 -1.28 3.03
CA ALA A 568 -7.74 -1.44 2.14
C ALA A 568 -7.68 -0.51 0.90
N LEU A 569 -7.22 0.74 1.08
CA LEU A 569 -6.95 1.63 -0.05
C LEU A 569 -5.83 1.09 -0.96
N TYR A 570 -4.77 0.50 -0.38
CA TYR A 570 -3.67 -0.13 -1.11
C TYR A 570 -4.18 -1.26 -2.02
N HIS A 571 -4.94 -2.23 -1.50
CA HIS A 571 -5.45 -3.36 -2.28
C HIS A 571 -6.37 -2.94 -3.44
N THR A 572 -7.30 -2.00 -3.18
CA THR A 572 -8.20 -1.42 -4.20
C THR A 572 -7.43 -0.76 -5.36
N MET A 573 -6.15 -0.43 -5.16
CA MET A 573 -5.27 0.20 -6.15
C MET A 573 -4.16 -0.73 -6.64
N LEU A 574 -4.26 -2.05 -6.46
CA LEU A 574 -3.35 -3.03 -7.09
C LEU A 574 -3.81 -3.46 -8.50
N MET A 575 -5.12 -3.48 -8.76
CA MET A 575 -5.75 -4.00 -9.98
C MET A 575 -6.97 -3.14 -10.36
N PRO A 576 -7.37 -3.05 -11.65
CA PRO A 576 -6.69 -3.57 -12.84
C PRO A 576 -5.33 -2.90 -13.07
N VAL A 577 -4.44 -3.49 -13.89
CA VAL A 577 -3.10 -2.94 -14.12
C VAL A 577 -3.06 -1.94 -15.27
N ASP A 578 -2.33 -0.83 -15.11
CA ASP A 578 -2.04 0.08 -16.21
C ASP A 578 -0.99 -0.54 -17.15
N ARG A 579 -1.45 -0.92 -18.34
CA ARG A 579 -0.66 -1.47 -19.43
C ARG A 579 -0.75 -0.58 -20.68
N SER A 580 -0.97 0.72 -20.48
CA SER A 580 -0.92 1.73 -21.54
C SER A 580 0.47 1.73 -22.18
N GLY A 581 0.51 1.54 -23.51
CA GLY A 581 1.74 1.33 -24.28
C GLY A 581 2.33 -0.10 -24.20
N GLU A 582 1.61 -1.07 -23.65
CA GLU A 582 2.02 -2.49 -23.48
C GLU A 582 0.94 -3.47 -23.98
N ASN A 583 0.17 -3.09 -25.01
CA ASN A 583 -0.83 -3.96 -25.66
C ASN A 583 -0.27 -4.54 -26.98
N PRO A 584 -0.07 -5.87 -27.10
CA PRO A 584 0.48 -6.49 -28.31
C PRO A 584 -0.52 -6.73 -29.44
N LEU A 585 -1.82 -6.49 -29.21
CA LEU A 585 -2.90 -6.82 -30.15
C LEU A 585 -3.30 -5.62 -31.02
N TRP A 586 -3.18 -4.39 -30.52
CA TRP A 586 -3.47 -3.16 -31.26
C TRP A 586 -2.70 -1.94 -30.70
N SER A 587 -2.60 -0.89 -31.53
CA SER A 587 -1.77 0.31 -31.28
C SER A 587 -2.56 1.61 -31.20
N ASP A 588 -3.86 1.54 -30.85
CA ASP A 588 -4.70 2.72 -30.62
C ASP A 588 -4.12 3.64 -29.51
N PRO A 589 -4.19 4.98 -29.67
CA PRO A 589 -3.66 5.95 -28.71
C PRO A 589 -4.59 6.16 -27.49
N GLU A 590 -5.27 5.10 -27.06
CA GLU A 590 -6.13 5.08 -25.87
C GLU A 590 -5.37 4.46 -24.68
N PRO A 591 -5.77 4.76 -23.43
CA PRO A 591 -5.35 3.98 -22.26
C PRO A 591 -5.66 2.50 -22.45
N TYR A 592 -4.82 1.64 -21.88
CA TYR A 592 -5.08 0.21 -21.83
C TYR A 592 -4.85 -0.34 -20.43
N TYR A 593 -5.92 -0.86 -19.85
CA TYR A 593 -5.92 -1.61 -18.60
C TYR A 593 -6.17 -3.09 -18.90
N ASP A 594 -5.53 -3.97 -18.13
CA ASP A 594 -5.70 -5.42 -18.19
C ASP A 594 -5.84 -5.96 -16.77
N ASP A 595 -6.06 -7.27 -16.62
CA ASP A 595 -6.27 -7.91 -15.31
C ASP A 595 -7.47 -7.33 -14.55
N PHE A 596 -8.54 -7.03 -15.30
CA PHE A 596 -9.91 -6.97 -14.82
C PHE A 596 -10.33 -8.39 -14.38
N TYR A 597 -9.78 -8.90 -13.28
CA TYR A 597 -9.94 -10.33 -12.93
C TYR A 597 -11.40 -10.70 -12.76
N ALA A 598 -12.21 -9.84 -12.13
CA ALA A 598 -13.62 -9.74 -12.47
C ALA A 598 -14.17 -8.33 -12.19
N ILE A 599 -15.03 -7.88 -13.10
CA ILE A 599 -15.81 -6.64 -12.94
C ILE A 599 -17.00 -6.89 -12.03
N TRP A 600 -17.50 -8.14 -11.99
CA TRP A 600 -18.52 -8.59 -11.05
C TRP A 600 -18.23 -8.17 -9.60
N ASP A 601 -17.02 -8.40 -9.07
CA ASP A 601 -16.64 -7.91 -7.74
C ASP A 601 -16.45 -6.39 -7.75
N THR A 602 -15.56 -5.92 -8.63
CA THR A 602 -14.98 -4.58 -8.55
C THR A 602 -15.92 -3.42 -8.93
N TYR A 603 -17.04 -3.69 -9.64
CA TYR A 603 -18.06 -2.66 -9.83
C TYR A 603 -18.74 -2.26 -8.51
N ARG A 604 -18.89 -3.20 -7.56
CA ARG A 604 -19.74 -3.04 -6.38
C ARG A 604 -19.22 -1.98 -5.42
N SER A 605 -17.89 -1.84 -5.29
CA SER A 605 -17.27 -0.82 -4.44
C SER A 605 -15.92 -0.30 -4.94
N SER A 606 -15.08 -1.08 -5.63
CA SER A 606 -13.73 -0.67 -6.05
C SER A 606 -13.75 0.52 -7.02
N PHE A 607 -14.44 0.41 -8.16
CA PHE A 607 -14.55 1.52 -9.11
C PHE A 607 -15.27 2.77 -8.53
N PRO A 608 -16.37 2.64 -7.76
CA PRO A 608 -16.95 3.74 -6.99
C PRO A 608 -16.00 4.45 -6.02
N LEU A 609 -15.00 3.75 -5.46
CA LEU A 609 -13.98 4.31 -4.57
C LEU A 609 -12.85 4.98 -5.36
N ILE A 610 -12.36 4.35 -6.44
CA ILE A 610 -11.39 4.95 -7.36
C ILE A 610 -11.91 6.28 -7.91
N THR A 611 -13.22 6.38 -8.18
CA THR A 611 -13.88 7.62 -8.63
C THR A 611 -13.75 8.79 -7.63
N LEU A 612 -13.56 8.52 -6.33
CA LEU A 612 -13.34 9.55 -5.30
C LEU A 612 -11.85 9.88 -5.08
N ILE A 613 -10.94 8.97 -5.46
CA ILE A 613 -9.50 9.08 -5.23
C ILE A 613 -8.79 9.65 -6.47
N ASP A 614 -9.00 9.02 -7.64
CA ASP A 614 -8.37 9.33 -8.93
C ASP A 614 -9.43 9.23 -10.05
N PRO A 615 -10.32 10.25 -10.19
CA PRO A 615 -11.40 10.23 -11.19
C PRO A 615 -10.89 10.22 -12.63
N GLN A 616 -9.70 10.78 -12.90
CA GLN A 616 -9.06 10.69 -14.22
C GLN A 616 -8.66 9.24 -14.53
N ARG A 617 -8.14 8.49 -13.56
CA ARG A 617 -7.90 7.06 -13.73
C ARG A 617 -9.18 6.28 -13.96
N GLN A 618 -10.28 6.61 -13.29
CA GLN A 618 -11.58 5.99 -13.58
C GLN A 618 -12.04 6.27 -15.02
N VAL A 619 -11.82 7.50 -15.52
CA VAL A 619 -12.05 7.84 -16.94
C VAL A 619 -11.22 6.97 -17.87
N ASP A 620 -9.94 6.79 -17.59
CA ASP A 620 -9.04 6.02 -18.45
C ASP A 620 -9.28 4.49 -18.38
N ILE A 621 -9.73 3.98 -17.23
CA ILE A 621 -10.25 2.61 -17.08
C ILE A 621 -11.49 2.40 -17.96
N VAL A 622 -12.47 3.31 -17.89
CA VAL A 622 -13.71 3.23 -18.71
C VAL A 622 -13.40 3.34 -20.21
N ARG A 623 -12.48 4.23 -20.61
CA ARG A 623 -11.99 4.32 -21.99
C ARG A 623 -11.35 3.01 -22.46
N SER A 624 -10.58 2.34 -21.60
CA SER A 624 -10.01 1.03 -21.92
C SER A 624 -11.10 -0.03 -22.17
N LEU A 625 -12.14 -0.12 -21.34
CA LEU A 625 -13.25 -1.05 -21.54
C LEU A 625 -13.96 -0.83 -22.89
N ILE A 626 -14.25 0.43 -23.23
CA ILE A 626 -14.88 0.80 -24.50
C ILE A 626 -13.95 0.52 -25.70
N ASN A 627 -12.64 0.74 -25.54
CA ASN A 627 -11.66 0.44 -26.60
C ASN A 627 -11.42 -1.07 -26.78
N ILE A 628 -11.55 -1.88 -25.72
CA ILE A 628 -11.55 -3.35 -25.80
C ILE A 628 -12.79 -3.81 -26.59
N TYR A 629 -14.00 -3.32 -26.27
CA TYR A 629 -15.20 -3.60 -27.08
C TYR A 629 -15.00 -3.26 -28.56
N LYS A 630 -14.44 -2.07 -28.86
CA LYS A 630 -14.13 -1.62 -30.23
C LYS A 630 -13.12 -2.51 -30.98
N ARG A 631 -12.37 -3.37 -30.28
CA ARG A 631 -11.29 -4.19 -30.85
C ARG A 631 -11.57 -5.70 -30.82
N ASP A 632 -12.03 -6.22 -29.69
CA ASP A 632 -12.38 -7.63 -29.49
C ASP A 632 -13.87 -7.92 -29.75
N GLY A 633 -14.73 -6.88 -29.82
CA GLY A 633 -16.13 -6.98 -30.24
C GLY A 633 -17.16 -7.11 -29.12
N TYR A 634 -16.74 -7.33 -27.88
CA TYR A 634 -17.56 -7.37 -26.64
C TYR A 634 -16.78 -6.72 -25.49
N MET A 635 -17.49 -6.19 -24.49
CA MET A 635 -16.81 -5.75 -23.26
C MET A 635 -16.37 -6.98 -22.42
N PRO A 636 -15.26 -6.88 -21.68
CA PRO A 636 -14.92 -7.89 -20.68
C PRO A 636 -15.80 -7.72 -19.44
N ASP A 637 -16.53 -8.76 -19.05
CA ASP A 637 -16.94 -8.94 -17.64
C ASP A 637 -15.73 -9.37 -16.79
N SER A 638 -14.76 -10.04 -17.42
CA SER A 638 -13.38 -10.14 -16.93
C SER A 638 -12.36 -10.23 -18.07
N ARG A 639 -11.09 -9.97 -17.76
CA ARG A 639 -9.96 -10.00 -18.68
C ARG A 639 -8.65 -10.25 -17.95
N SER A 640 -7.75 -11.04 -18.54
CA SER A 640 -6.36 -11.15 -18.08
C SER A 640 -5.44 -11.66 -19.19
N GLY A 641 -4.19 -11.18 -19.24
CA GLY A 641 -3.21 -11.57 -20.25
C GLY A 641 -3.67 -11.26 -21.69
N ASN A 642 -4.32 -10.12 -21.90
CA ASN A 642 -4.91 -9.67 -23.18
C ASN A 642 -6.03 -10.58 -23.74
N SER A 643 -6.62 -11.45 -22.93
CA SER A 643 -7.81 -12.23 -23.32
C SER A 643 -8.98 -11.91 -22.42
N ASN A 644 -10.15 -11.63 -23.01
CA ASN A 644 -11.40 -11.66 -22.26
C ASN A 644 -11.55 -13.02 -21.57
N GLY A 645 -12.15 -12.99 -20.40
CA GLY A 645 -12.24 -14.09 -19.48
C GLY A 645 -13.67 -14.33 -19.03
N ARG A 646 -13.80 -15.16 -18.02
CA ARG A 646 -15.07 -15.63 -17.50
C ARG A 646 -16.02 -14.49 -17.14
N THR A 647 -17.15 -14.45 -17.83
CA THR A 647 -18.35 -13.82 -17.29
C THR A 647 -18.71 -14.53 -15.98
N GLN A 648 -19.02 -13.81 -14.91
CA GLN A 648 -19.43 -14.38 -13.62
C GLN A 648 -20.92 -14.18 -13.36
N GLY A 649 -21.30 -12.97 -12.96
CA GLY A 649 -22.69 -12.60 -12.72
C GLY A 649 -23.38 -12.16 -14.01
N GLY A 650 -22.94 -11.01 -14.54
CA GLY A 650 -23.60 -10.30 -15.62
C GLY A 650 -22.69 -10.02 -16.82
N SER A 651 -22.89 -8.84 -17.40
CA SER A 651 -21.96 -8.14 -18.29
C SER A 651 -21.62 -6.81 -17.59
N ASN A 652 -21.02 -6.92 -16.40
CA ASN A 652 -21.07 -5.89 -15.37
C ASN A 652 -20.27 -4.61 -15.71
N ALA A 653 -19.48 -4.62 -16.80
CA ALA A 653 -18.91 -3.42 -17.42
C ALA A 653 -19.95 -2.33 -17.73
N GLU A 654 -21.20 -2.72 -18.07
CA GLU A 654 -22.33 -1.79 -18.20
C GLU A 654 -22.52 -0.90 -16.97
N ILE A 655 -22.37 -1.45 -15.78
CA ILE A 655 -22.58 -0.73 -14.51
C ILE A 655 -21.43 0.24 -14.27
N VAL A 656 -20.20 -0.11 -14.65
CA VAL A 656 -19.02 0.77 -14.53
C VAL A 656 -19.15 1.99 -15.46
N ILE A 657 -19.68 1.81 -16.68
CA ILE A 657 -19.99 2.92 -17.60
C ILE A 657 -21.12 3.80 -17.02
N ALA A 658 -22.19 3.20 -16.51
CA ALA A 658 -23.31 3.94 -15.94
C ALA A 658 -22.94 4.70 -14.65
N ASP A 659 -22.06 4.14 -13.81
CA ASP A 659 -21.55 4.79 -12.59
C ASP A 659 -20.75 6.06 -12.93
N ALA A 660 -19.82 5.95 -13.90
CA ALA A 660 -19.07 7.09 -14.43
C ALA A 660 -20.00 8.15 -15.08
N PHE A 661 -21.05 7.70 -15.79
CA PHE A 661 -22.03 8.58 -16.42
C PHE A 661 -22.89 9.33 -15.39
N ALA A 662 -23.45 8.62 -14.41
CA ALA A 662 -24.28 9.18 -13.35
C ALA A 662 -23.50 10.17 -12.45
N LYS A 663 -22.22 9.89 -12.20
CA LYS A 663 -21.30 10.79 -11.50
C LYS A 663 -20.76 11.91 -12.38
N GLY A 664 -21.06 11.89 -13.67
CA GLY A 664 -20.81 12.98 -14.60
C GLY A 664 -19.35 13.10 -15.03
N LEU A 665 -18.57 12.02 -15.06
CA LEU A 665 -17.19 12.03 -15.53
C LEU A 665 -17.08 12.50 -17.01
N LYS A 666 -15.90 12.97 -17.41
CA LYS A 666 -15.65 13.65 -18.69
C LYS A 666 -14.48 13.01 -19.44
N GLY A 667 -14.43 13.17 -20.76
CA GLY A 667 -13.43 12.51 -21.61
C GLY A 667 -13.77 11.08 -22.04
N ILE A 668 -14.97 10.58 -21.69
CA ILE A 668 -15.50 9.28 -22.12
C ILE A 668 -16.45 9.49 -23.31
N ASP A 669 -16.32 8.68 -24.37
CA ASP A 669 -17.31 8.58 -25.43
C ASP A 669 -18.47 7.66 -24.98
N TYR A 670 -19.49 8.26 -24.38
CA TYR A 670 -20.66 7.52 -23.91
C TYR A 670 -21.61 7.07 -25.03
N GLU A 671 -21.51 7.61 -26.25
CA GLU A 671 -22.31 7.12 -27.39
C GLU A 671 -21.70 5.80 -27.91
N LEU A 672 -20.37 5.70 -27.98
CA LEU A 672 -19.68 4.43 -28.21
C LEU A 672 -19.81 3.48 -27.01
N GLY A 673 -19.80 4.02 -25.78
CA GLY A 673 -20.10 3.27 -24.56
C GLY A 673 -21.48 2.62 -24.61
N LEU A 674 -22.53 3.36 -24.94
CA LEU A 674 -23.88 2.81 -25.10
C LEU A 674 -23.95 1.76 -26.21
N GLN A 675 -23.22 1.91 -27.32
CA GLN A 675 -23.11 0.89 -28.36
C GLN A 675 -22.45 -0.41 -27.86
N ALA A 676 -21.49 -0.31 -26.95
CA ALA A 676 -20.90 -1.46 -26.26
C ALA A 676 -21.95 -2.14 -25.36
N MET A 677 -22.59 -1.40 -24.46
CA MET A 677 -23.61 -1.92 -23.56
C MET A 677 -24.78 -2.59 -24.31
N LEU A 678 -25.20 -2.01 -25.45
CA LEU A 678 -26.23 -2.59 -26.32
C LEU A 678 -25.76 -3.84 -27.07
N LYS A 679 -24.47 -3.97 -27.40
CA LYS A 679 -23.90 -5.17 -28.05
C LYS A 679 -24.06 -6.37 -27.13
N ASP A 680 -23.61 -6.25 -25.89
CA ASP A 680 -23.72 -7.30 -24.87
C ASP A 680 -25.20 -7.65 -24.58
N ALA A 681 -26.09 -6.65 -24.58
CA ALA A 681 -27.52 -6.81 -24.33
C ALA A 681 -28.41 -7.20 -25.53
N THR A 682 -27.88 -7.34 -26.76
CA THR A 682 -28.69 -7.68 -27.95
C THR A 682 -28.11 -8.74 -28.88
N VAL A 683 -26.79 -8.98 -28.84
CA VAL A 683 -26.15 -9.99 -29.71
C VAL A 683 -25.53 -11.10 -28.87
N PRO A 684 -26.01 -12.35 -28.98
CA PRO A 684 -25.42 -13.45 -28.22
C PRO A 684 -23.98 -13.73 -28.68
N PRO A 685 -23.08 -14.12 -27.76
CA PRO A 685 -21.67 -14.44 -28.06
C PRO A 685 -21.50 -15.78 -28.82
N GLY A 686 -22.57 -16.54 -29.03
CA GLY A 686 -22.52 -17.87 -29.64
C GLY A 686 -21.86 -18.88 -28.70
N ASP A 687 -21.03 -19.77 -29.24
CA ASP A 687 -20.36 -20.83 -28.47
C ASP A 687 -19.37 -20.32 -27.39
N ASN A 688 -19.17 -19.00 -27.29
CA ASN A 688 -18.26 -18.35 -26.34
C ASN A 688 -18.97 -17.75 -25.09
N GLU A 689 -20.16 -18.24 -24.72
CA GLU A 689 -20.93 -17.76 -23.55
C GLU A 689 -20.19 -17.81 -22.20
N GLU A 690 -19.04 -18.49 -22.09
CA GLU A 690 -18.21 -18.44 -20.89
C GLU A 690 -17.43 -17.11 -20.82
N ALA A 691 -16.93 -16.57 -21.93
CA ALA A 691 -15.90 -15.52 -21.93
C ALA A 691 -16.31 -14.13 -22.49
N GLU A 692 -17.44 -14.03 -23.19
CA GLU A 692 -17.88 -12.80 -23.86
C GLU A 692 -19.41 -12.63 -23.74
N GLY A 693 -19.90 -11.40 -23.74
CA GLY A 693 -21.33 -11.10 -23.88
C GLY A 693 -22.24 -11.65 -22.78
N ARG A 694 -23.53 -11.73 -23.11
CA ARG A 694 -24.55 -12.33 -22.24
C ARG A 694 -24.88 -13.76 -22.68
N GLY A 695 -24.66 -14.73 -21.80
CA GLY A 695 -24.99 -16.13 -22.04
C GLY A 695 -26.42 -16.47 -21.61
N GLY A 696 -27.13 -17.27 -22.41
CA GLY A 696 -28.57 -17.47 -22.28
C GLY A 696 -29.39 -16.25 -22.72
N LEU A 697 -28.81 -15.32 -23.49
CA LEU A 697 -29.47 -14.07 -23.90
C LEU A 697 -30.76 -14.29 -24.69
N ILE A 698 -30.83 -15.29 -25.58
CA ILE A 698 -32.02 -15.57 -26.39
C ILE A 698 -33.26 -15.82 -25.50
N PRO A 699 -33.26 -16.82 -24.58
CA PRO A 699 -34.42 -17.01 -23.70
C PRO A 699 -34.60 -15.88 -22.68
N TYR A 700 -33.55 -15.14 -22.28
CA TYR A 700 -33.72 -13.92 -21.48
C TYR A 700 -34.59 -12.87 -22.20
N LEU A 701 -34.35 -12.64 -23.49
CA LEU A 701 -35.14 -11.72 -24.33
C LEU A 701 -36.54 -12.28 -24.67
N GLU A 702 -36.68 -13.58 -24.90
CA GLU A 702 -37.96 -14.21 -25.27
C GLU A 702 -38.91 -14.45 -24.09
N LEU A 703 -38.38 -14.82 -22.91
CA LEU A 703 -39.15 -15.22 -21.73
C LEU A 703 -39.13 -14.18 -20.60
N GLY A 704 -38.22 -13.21 -20.65
CA GLY A 704 -37.94 -12.28 -19.56
C GLY A 704 -37.16 -12.92 -18.39
N TYR A 705 -36.60 -14.12 -18.58
CA TYR A 705 -35.70 -14.80 -17.63
C TYR A 705 -34.93 -15.91 -18.33
N ILE A 706 -33.77 -16.30 -17.78
CA ILE A 706 -33.05 -17.48 -18.24
C ILE A 706 -33.63 -18.71 -17.52
N PRO A 707 -34.08 -19.75 -18.25
CA PRO A 707 -34.61 -20.96 -17.64
C PRO A 707 -33.51 -21.85 -17.07
N HIS A 708 -33.84 -22.57 -16.00
CA HIS A 708 -32.97 -23.59 -15.42
C HIS A 708 -32.65 -24.70 -16.44
N GLY A 709 -31.37 -25.11 -16.47
CA GLY A 709 -30.79 -25.99 -17.49
C GLY A 709 -29.75 -25.27 -18.35
N ILE A 710 -29.76 -23.93 -18.34
CA ILE A 710 -28.64 -23.09 -18.78
C ILE A 710 -27.78 -22.76 -17.54
N ASP A 711 -26.45 -22.72 -17.72
CA ASP A 711 -25.51 -22.38 -16.66
C ASP A 711 -25.84 -21.01 -16.05
N ARG A 712 -25.98 -20.97 -14.71
CA ARG A 712 -26.08 -19.74 -13.90
C ARG A 712 -27.32 -18.89 -14.17
N ALA A 713 -28.37 -19.54 -14.67
CA ALA A 713 -29.65 -18.95 -15.07
C ALA A 713 -30.27 -17.98 -14.04
N GLY A 714 -30.14 -18.28 -12.74
CA GLY A 714 -30.62 -17.44 -11.65
C GLY A 714 -29.84 -16.13 -11.56
N ASN A 715 -28.54 -16.19 -11.25
CA ASN A 715 -27.75 -14.96 -11.07
C ASN A 715 -27.66 -14.14 -12.35
N ARG A 716 -27.48 -14.76 -13.52
CA ARG A 716 -27.47 -14.04 -14.81
C ARG A 716 -28.78 -13.27 -15.04
N THR A 717 -29.95 -13.82 -14.68
CA THR A 717 -31.22 -13.09 -14.80
C THR A 717 -31.29 -11.85 -13.89
N ILE A 718 -30.73 -11.92 -12.67
CA ILE A 718 -30.71 -10.79 -11.72
C ILE A 718 -29.70 -9.73 -12.15
N GLU A 719 -28.48 -10.15 -12.50
CA GLU A 719 -27.38 -9.29 -12.90
C GLU A 719 -27.68 -8.59 -14.26
N TYR A 720 -28.22 -9.30 -15.25
CA TYR A 720 -28.66 -8.69 -16.51
C TYR A 720 -29.81 -7.70 -16.30
N ALA A 721 -30.73 -7.97 -15.37
CA ALA A 721 -31.78 -7.00 -15.03
C ALA A 721 -31.19 -5.70 -14.43
N TYR A 722 -30.06 -5.75 -13.70
CA TYR A 722 -29.38 -4.53 -13.26
C TYR A 722 -28.57 -3.87 -14.37
N CYS A 723 -27.90 -4.64 -15.22
CA CYS A 723 -27.18 -4.13 -16.38
C CYS A 723 -28.15 -3.43 -17.38
N ASP A 724 -29.39 -3.90 -17.49
CA ASP A 724 -30.45 -3.24 -18.26
C ASP A 724 -30.91 -1.93 -17.64
N TYR A 725 -30.99 -1.82 -16.31
CA TYR A 725 -31.19 -0.53 -15.65
C TYR A 725 -30.04 0.45 -15.94
N ALA A 726 -28.79 -0.04 -15.97
CA ALA A 726 -27.61 0.75 -16.31
C ALA A 726 -27.66 1.27 -17.77
N ILE A 727 -28.02 0.41 -18.72
CA ILE A 727 -28.31 0.80 -20.13
C ILE A 727 -29.38 1.89 -20.16
N ALA A 728 -30.47 1.71 -19.43
CA ALA A 728 -31.56 2.67 -19.40
C ALA A 728 -31.11 4.06 -18.91
N GLN A 729 -30.28 4.16 -17.86
CA GLN A 729 -29.84 5.47 -17.35
C GLN A 729 -28.92 6.20 -18.35
N VAL A 730 -27.99 5.48 -18.99
CA VAL A 730 -27.10 6.06 -20.02
C VAL A 730 -27.90 6.46 -21.26
N ALA A 731 -28.81 5.61 -21.73
CA ALA A 731 -29.72 5.90 -22.84
C ALA A 731 -30.55 7.16 -22.58
N LYS A 732 -31.13 7.29 -21.38
CA LYS A 732 -31.92 8.46 -20.97
C LYS A 732 -31.10 9.76 -21.02
N GLY A 733 -29.90 9.74 -20.44
CA GLY A 733 -29.03 10.93 -20.42
C GLY A 733 -28.45 11.31 -21.79
N LEU A 734 -28.40 10.37 -22.73
CA LEU A 734 -28.08 10.61 -24.14
C LEU A 734 -29.32 10.88 -25.02
N GLY A 735 -30.50 11.08 -24.41
CA GLY A 735 -31.75 11.43 -25.11
C GLY A 735 -32.38 10.31 -25.94
N LYS A 736 -31.99 9.05 -25.70
CA LYS A 736 -32.49 7.87 -26.42
C LYS A 736 -33.75 7.30 -25.73
N GLU A 737 -34.83 8.08 -25.72
CA GLU A 737 -36.03 7.77 -24.91
C GLU A 737 -36.62 6.37 -25.18
N ASP A 738 -36.68 5.92 -26.45
CA ASP A 738 -37.17 4.58 -26.79
C ASP A 738 -36.34 3.47 -26.14
N LEU A 739 -35.01 3.63 -26.10
CA LEU A 739 -34.10 2.69 -25.44
C LEU A 739 -34.25 2.76 -23.91
N TYR A 740 -34.40 3.96 -23.34
CA TYR A 740 -34.68 4.13 -21.91
C TYR A 740 -35.95 3.36 -21.51
N GLN A 741 -37.05 3.52 -22.24
CA GLN A 741 -38.31 2.84 -21.95
C GLN A 741 -38.22 1.31 -22.15
N GLN A 742 -37.54 0.85 -23.21
CA GLN A 742 -37.27 -0.58 -23.44
C GLN A 742 -36.47 -1.21 -22.29
N TYR A 743 -35.36 -0.58 -21.89
CA TYR A 743 -34.44 -1.16 -20.93
C TYR A 743 -34.87 -0.96 -19.47
N MET A 744 -35.63 0.09 -19.13
CA MET A 744 -36.36 0.16 -17.86
C MET A 744 -37.31 -1.01 -17.70
N LYS A 745 -38.07 -1.37 -18.76
CA LYS A 745 -38.96 -2.53 -18.73
C LYS A 745 -38.20 -3.85 -18.58
N GLN A 746 -37.08 -4.04 -19.29
CA GLN A 746 -36.25 -5.24 -19.12
C GLN A 746 -35.59 -5.30 -17.74
N SER A 747 -35.32 -4.17 -17.09
CA SER A 747 -34.80 -4.17 -15.72
C SER A 747 -35.77 -4.77 -14.69
N GLU A 748 -37.05 -4.94 -15.03
CA GLU A 748 -38.02 -5.67 -14.21
C GLU A 748 -37.91 -7.20 -14.32
N ASN A 749 -37.09 -7.75 -15.23
CA ASN A 749 -37.04 -9.19 -15.55
C ASN A 749 -36.75 -10.09 -14.34
N TRP A 750 -36.06 -9.59 -13.30
CA TRP A 750 -35.88 -10.32 -12.04
C TRP A 750 -37.20 -10.80 -11.43
N LYS A 751 -38.31 -10.06 -11.64
CA LYS A 751 -39.65 -10.37 -11.14
C LYS A 751 -40.22 -11.66 -11.76
N ASN A 752 -39.73 -12.10 -12.92
CA ASN A 752 -40.18 -13.30 -13.61
C ASN A 752 -39.66 -14.61 -12.97
N LEU A 753 -38.62 -14.53 -12.12
CA LEU A 753 -38.13 -15.64 -11.29
C LEU A 753 -38.58 -15.52 -9.82
N TRP A 754 -39.32 -14.47 -9.43
CA TRP A 754 -39.83 -14.31 -8.07
C TRP A 754 -41.05 -15.19 -7.79
N ARG A 755 -40.82 -16.31 -7.11
CA ARG A 755 -41.86 -17.25 -6.68
C ARG A 755 -42.46 -16.82 -5.34
N SER A 756 -43.50 -15.99 -5.38
CA SER A 756 -44.13 -15.36 -4.21
C SER A 756 -44.81 -16.33 -3.23
N ASP A 757 -45.22 -17.53 -3.67
CA ASP A 757 -45.84 -18.56 -2.83
C ASP A 757 -44.84 -19.35 -1.96
N TYR A 758 -43.55 -19.35 -2.32
CA TYR A 758 -42.55 -20.14 -1.61
C TYR A 758 -42.22 -19.53 -0.24
N GLU A 759 -42.31 -20.33 0.83
CA GLU A 759 -41.96 -19.93 2.19
C GLU A 759 -40.73 -20.70 2.70
N HIS A 760 -39.77 -19.98 3.28
CA HIS A 760 -38.61 -20.58 3.95
C HIS A 760 -38.24 -19.78 5.21
N ALA A 761 -37.97 -20.49 6.32
CA ALA A 761 -37.61 -19.91 7.62
C ALA A 761 -38.56 -18.79 8.14
N GLY A 762 -39.80 -18.73 7.67
CA GLY A 762 -40.78 -17.69 8.04
C GLY A 762 -40.73 -16.39 7.23
N ALA A 763 -40.05 -16.39 6.08
CA ALA A 763 -40.13 -15.37 5.03
C ALA A 763 -40.71 -15.96 3.73
N LYS A 764 -41.42 -15.13 2.94
CA LYS A 764 -42.08 -15.52 1.68
C LYS A 764 -41.49 -14.84 0.47
N GLY A 765 -41.60 -15.50 -0.68
CA GLY A 765 -41.08 -15.01 -1.95
C GLY A 765 -39.57 -15.21 -2.09
N PHE A 766 -39.13 -15.87 -3.14
CA PHE A 766 -37.71 -16.10 -3.44
C PHE A 766 -37.48 -16.12 -4.95
N ILE A 767 -36.28 -15.76 -5.40
CA ILE A 767 -35.83 -16.06 -6.75
C ILE A 767 -35.55 -17.56 -6.82
N MET A 768 -36.36 -18.30 -7.59
CA MET A 768 -36.37 -19.76 -7.62
C MET A 768 -36.22 -20.33 -9.03
N PRO A 769 -35.70 -21.56 -9.19
CA PRO A 769 -35.51 -22.16 -10.50
C PRO A 769 -36.83 -22.38 -11.22
N ARG A 770 -36.87 -21.97 -12.50
CA ARG A 770 -38.03 -22.04 -13.37
C ARG A 770 -37.62 -22.63 -14.71
N ASP A 771 -38.41 -23.52 -15.29
CA ASP A 771 -38.13 -24.08 -16.62
C ASP A 771 -38.58 -23.14 -17.76
N LYS A 772 -38.19 -23.50 -18.99
CA LYS A 772 -38.53 -22.77 -20.22
C LYS A 772 -40.02 -22.77 -20.57
N ASP A 773 -40.80 -23.68 -20.00
CA ASP A 773 -42.23 -23.82 -20.25
C ASP A 773 -43.06 -23.08 -19.16
N GLY A 774 -42.37 -22.41 -18.22
CA GLY A 774 -42.95 -21.51 -17.22
C GLY A 774 -43.15 -22.13 -15.83
N ASN A 775 -42.78 -23.39 -15.61
CA ASN A 775 -43.05 -24.12 -14.36
C ASN A 775 -41.94 -23.88 -13.31
N TRP A 776 -42.32 -23.80 -12.03
CA TRP A 776 -41.38 -23.77 -10.92
C TRP A 776 -40.80 -25.15 -10.61
N LEU A 777 -39.50 -25.22 -10.33
CA LEU A 777 -38.80 -26.48 -10.08
C LEU A 777 -38.45 -26.67 -8.60
N ASP A 778 -39.32 -27.36 -7.87
CA ASP A 778 -39.06 -27.80 -6.49
C ASP A 778 -38.01 -28.93 -6.40
N SER A 779 -37.58 -29.52 -7.52
CA SER A 779 -36.49 -30.51 -7.55
C SER A 779 -35.74 -30.54 -8.88
N ILE A 780 -34.41 -30.41 -8.79
CA ILE A 780 -33.46 -30.28 -9.91
C ILE A 780 -32.83 -31.65 -10.23
N PRO A 781 -32.67 -32.03 -11.51
CA PRO A 781 -31.92 -33.23 -11.91
C PRO A 781 -30.40 -33.06 -11.69
N PHE A 782 -29.70 -34.15 -11.37
CA PHE A 782 -28.23 -34.13 -11.23
C PHE A 782 -27.55 -35.38 -11.80
N GLY A 783 -26.29 -35.22 -12.21
CA GLY A 783 -25.46 -36.28 -12.79
C GLY A 783 -25.75 -36.66 -14.24
N HIS A 784 -24.92 -37.57 -14.76
CA HIS A 784 -24.79 -37.83 -16.21
C HIS A 784 -25.60 -39.04 -16.72
N SER A 785 -26.47 -39.61 -15.90
CA SER A 785 -27.20 -40.84 -16.22
C SER A 785 -28.41 -40.57 -17.13
N THR A 786 -28.27 -40.91 -18.41
CA THR A 786 -29.33 -40.78 -19.43
C THR A 786 -30.50 -41.75 -19.24
N ARG A 787 -30.39 -42.75 -18.34
CA ARG A 787 -31.42 -43.77 -18.08
C ARG A 787 -32.24 -43.52 -16.82
N VAL A 788 -31.60 -42.92 -15.81
CA VAL A 788 -32.21 -42.55 -14.53
C VAL A 788 -31.70 -41.16 -14.20
N GLN A 789 -32.58 -40.17 -14.17
CA GLN A 789 -32.28 -38.79 -13.81
C GLN A 789 -32.65 -38.58 -12.33
N PRO A 790 -31.72 -38.81 -11.38
CA PRO A 790 -32.01 -38.56 -9.97
C PRO A 790 -32.21 -37.05 -9.76
N LYS A 791 -33.08 -36.69 -8.81
CA LYS A 791 -33.37 -35.29 -8.49
C LYS A 791 -33.08 -35.00 -7.03
N PHE A 792 -32.59 -33.80 -6.73
CA PHE A 792 -32.51 -33.28 -5.37
C PHE A 792 -33.53 -32.16 -5.20
N LYS A 793 -34.10 -32.01 -3.99
CA LYS A 793 -35.01 -30.91 -3.68
C LYS A 793 -34.23 -29.59 -3.68
N TYR A 794 -34.68 -28.60 -4.44
CA TYR A 794 -34.08 -27.27 -4.36
C TYR A 794 -34.70 -26.44 -3.22
N THR A 795 -33.88 -25.69 -2.48
CA THR A 795 -34.33 -24.81 -1.39
C THR A 795 -33.50 -23.52 -1.37
N PRO A 796 -34.00 -22.41 -0.78
CA PRO A 796 -33.32 -21.13 -0.87
C PRO A 796 -31.92 -21.05 -0.21
N VAL A 797 -31.57 -22.03 0.63
CA VAL A 797 -30.25 -22.12 1.30
C VAL A 797 -29.25 -23.00 0.53
N ILE A 798 -29.59 -23.50 -0.66
CA ILE A 798 -28.66 -24.27 -1.47
C ILE A 798 -27.67 -23.34 -2.17
N PHE A 799 -26.42 -23.43 -1.71
CA PHE A 799 -25.22 -22.83 -2.28
C PHE A 799 -24.60 -23.76 -3.34
N GLU A 800 -24.37 -25.03 -2.97
CA GLU A 800 -23.83 -26.09 -3.85
C GLU A 800 -24.81 -27.26 -4.03
N GLY A 801 -24.79 -27.87 -5.22
CA GLY A 801 -25.56 -29.07 -5.52
C GLY A 801 -24.86 -30.36 -5.05
N PRO A 802 -25.53 -31.53 -5.16
CA PRO A 802 -24.87 -32.83 -4.97
C PRO A 802 -23.69 -32.99 -5.92
N TRP A 803 -22.64 -33.70 -5.50
CA TRP A 803 -21.31 -33.85 -6.13
C TRP A 803 -21.21 -34.21 -7.64
N TYR A 804 -22.33 -34.51 -8.32
CA TYR A 804 -22.39 -34.64 -9.79
C TYR A 804 -23.04 -33.43 -10.49
N THR A 805 -23.30 -32.35 -9.77
CA THR A 805 -23.73 -31.06 -10.31
C THR A 805 -22.47 -30.21 -10.45
N LYS A 806 -22.13 -29.77 -11.66
CA LYS A 806 -21.02 -28.83 -11.84
C LYS A 806 -21.37 -27.54 -11.09
N TRP A 807 -20.47 -27.03 -10.25
CA TRP A 807 -20.61 -25.74 -9.57
C TRP A 807 -20.96 -24.61 -10.55
N TRP A 808 -20.28 -24.58 -11.71
CA TRP A 808 -20.56 -23.66 -12.82
C TRP A 808 -21.98 -23.77 -13.41
N SER A 809 -22.62 -24.93 -13.29
CA SER A 809 -23.98 -25.20 -13.81
C SER A 809 -25.08 -25.09 -12.74
N MET A 810 -24.76 -24.55 -11.56
CA MET A 810 -25.76 -24.26 -10.54
C MET A 810 -26.73 -23.16 -10.99
N PHE A 811 -27.92 -23.14 -10.39
CA PHE A 811 -28.91 -22.09 -10.66
C PHE A 811 -28.41 -20.71 -10.19
N PHE A 812 -27.71 -20.67 -9.05
CA PHE A 812 -26.91 -19.53 -8.61
C PHE A 812 -25.45 -19.93 -8.53
N TYR A 813 -24.59 -19.07 -9.06
CA TYR A 813 -23.14 -19.12 -8.93
C TYR A 813 -22.71 -18.46 -7.61
N GLU A 814 -21.93 -19.19 -6.82
CA GLU A 814 -21.24 -18.76 -5.57
C GLU A 814 -22.11 -18.05 -4.51
N ALA A 815 -23.43 -18.16 -4.58
CA ALA A 815 -24.33 -17.68 -3.54
C ALA A 815 -25.63 -18.48 -3.49
N SER A 816 -26.35 -18.34 -2.37
CA SER A 816 -27.67 -18.90 -2.16
C SER A 816 -28.79 -18.00 -2.71
N SER A 817 -30.00 -18.55 -2.85
CA SER A 817 -31.19 -17.74 -3.18
C SER A 817 -31.52 -16.71 -2.09
N TRP A 818 -31.13 -16.96 -0.83
CA TRP A 818 -31.26 -15.96 0.24
C TRP A 818 -30.48 -14.68 -0.04
N GLU A 819 -29.32 -14.79 -0.67
CA GLU A 819 -28.45 -13.66 -1.03
C GLU A 819 -28.92 -12.99 -2.32
N TYR A 820 -29.08 -13.75 -3.42
CA TYR A 820 -29.54 -13.17 -4.70
C TYR A 820 -30.99 -12.67 -4.68
N SER A 821 -31.86 -13.17 -3.79
CA SER A 821 -33.20 -12.58 -3.58
C SER A 821 -33.17 -11.22 -2.85
N LEU A 822 -31.98 -10.72 -2.47
CA LEU A 822 -31.77 -9.40 -1.88
C LEU A 822 -30.87 -8.50 -2.75
N SER A 823 -30.16 -9.06 -3.73
CA SER A 823 -29.24 -8.36 -4.65
C SER A 823 -29.97 -7.70 -5.84
N ILE A 824 -30.96 -6.84 -5.55
CA ILE A 824 -31.72 -6.08 -6.56
C ILE A 824 -31.46 -4.56 -6.35
N PRO A 825 -30.29 -4.03 -6.74
CA PRO A 825 -29.82 -2.68 -6.39
C PRO A 825 -30.59 -1.52 -7.05
N HIS A 826 -31.23 -1.74 -8.20
CA HIS A 826 -32.05 -0.74 -8.91
C HIS A 826 -33.49 -0.65 -8.41
N ASP A 827 -34.05 -1.76 -7.91
CA ASP A 827 -35.48 -1.90 -7.62
C ASP A 827 -35.72 -2.49 -6.22
N VAL A 828 -35.01 -1.96 -5.23
CA VAL A 828 -35.28 -2.24 -3.81
C VAL A 828 -36.74 -1.88 -3.41
N PRO A 829 -37.40 -0.82 -3.94
CA PRO A 829 -38.83 -0.60 -3.71
C PRO A 829 -39.72 -1.75 -4.20
N GLY A 830 -39.50 -2.25 -5.42
CA GLY A 830 -40.19 -3.41 -5.96
C GLY A 830 -39.86 -4.70 -5.18
N LEU A 831 -38.64 -4.86 -4.70
CA LEU A 831 -38.26 -5.96 -3.81
C LEU A 831 -39.04 -5.92 -2.49
N ILE A 832 -39.21 -4.75 -1.88
CA ILE A 832 -40.03 -4.56 -0.67
C ILE A 832 -41.48 -4.95 -0.95
N GLU A 833 -42.06 -4.50 -2.07
CA GLU A 833 -43.41 -4.91 -2.50
C GLU A 833 -43.52 -6.43 -2.65
N LYS A 834 -42.60 -7.05 -3.41
CA LYS A 834 -42.55 -8.50 -3.67
C LYS A 834 -42.34 -9.36 -2.42
N CYS A 835 -41.73 -8.80 -1.37
CA CYS A 835 -41.61 -9.43 -0.05
C CYS A 835 -42.88 -9.34 0.81
N GLY A 836 -43.90 -8.56 0.40
CA GLY A 836 -45.11 -8.32 1.19
C GLY A 836 -45.11 -7.01 1.99
N GLY A 837 -44.28 -6.03 1.60
CA GLY A 837 -44.20 -4.71 2.23
C GLY A 837 -43.13 -4.60 3.33
N ALA A 838 -43.03 -3.40 3.90
CA ALA A 838 -41.92 -2.98 4.76
C ALA A 838 -41.70 -3.90 5.98
N GLU A 839 -42.75 -4.27 6.71
CA GLU A 839 -42.65 -5.14 7.89
C GLU A 839 -42.15 -6.56 7.54
N ALA A 840 -42.61 -7.10 6.41
CA ALA A 840 -42.20 -8.41 5.93
C ALA A 840 -40.74 -8.39 5.43
N PHE A 841 -40.32 -7.29 4.79
CA PHE A 841 -38.93 -7.09 4.36
C PHE A 841 -37.97 -6.89 5.53
N GLU A 842 -38.34 -6.11 6.56
CA GLU A 842 -37.54 -5.96 7.78
C GLU A 842 -37.32 -7.31 8.46
N LYS A 843 -38.40 -8.06 8.68
CA LYS A 843 -38.34 -9.41 9.24
C LYS A 843 -37.48 -10.35 8.39
N ARG A 844 -37.51 -10.22 7.06
CA ARG A 844 -36.66 -10.98 6.13
C ARG A 844 -35.18 -10.66 6.33
N LEU A 845 -34.81 -9.39 6.44
CA LEU A 845 -33.44 -8.96 6.69
C LEU A 845 -32.94 -9.45 8.07
N ASP A 846 -33.73 -9.29 9.13
CA ASP A 846 -33.33 -9.81 10.44
C ASP A 846 -33.23 -11.35 10.45
N ILE A 847 -34.12 -12.10 9.76
CA ILE A 847 -33.95 -13.56 9.57
C ILE A 847 -32.63 -13.88 8.84
N PHE A 848 -32.30 -13.14 7.78
CA PHE A 848 -31.12 -13.36 6.96
C PHE A 848 -29.82 -13.22 7.77
N PHE A 849 -29.71 -12.18 8.61
CA PHE A 849 -28.57 -12.02 9.51
C PHE A 849 -28.62 -12.98 10.72
N ASP A 850 -29.75 -13.06 11.45
CA ASP A 850 -29.86 -13.82 12.71
C ASP A 850 -29.89 -15.35 12.52
N LYS A 851 -30.05 -15.84 11.28
CA LYS A 851 -29.83 -17.25 10.92
C LYS A 851 -28.46 -17.54 10.31
N GLY A 852 -27.64 -16.52 10.09
CA GLY A 852 -26.34 -16.68 9.44
C GLY A 852 -26.43 -17.07 7.96
N PHE A 853 -27.45 -16.58 7.25
CA PHE A 853 -27.55 -16.71 5.78
C PHE A 853 -26.75 -15.62 5.05
N PHE A 854 -26.38 -14.54 5.73
CA PHE A 854 -25.42 -13.56 5.22
C PHE A 854 -24.00 -14.15 5.17
N ASN A 855 -23.45 -14.25 3.97
CA ASN A 855 -22.02 -14.45 3.76
C ASN A 855 -21.34 -13.09 3.57
N VAL A 856 -20.27 -12.82 4.34
CA VAL A 856 -19.43 -11.63 4.15
C VAL A 856 -18.36 -11.85 3.08
N ASN A 857 -18.01 -13.11 2.81
CA ASN A 857 -17.01 -13.54 1.84
C ASN A 857 -17.57 -13.54 0.40
N ASN A 858 -18.59 -12.72 0.09
CA ASN A 858 -19.36 -12.87 -1.13
C ASN A 858 -20.09 -11.59 -1.58
N GLU A 859 -19.83 -11.22 -2.83
CA GLU A 859 -20.14 -9.97 -3.51
C GLU A 859 -21.64 -9.68 -3.67
N PRO A 860 -22.54 -10.65 -3.96
CA PRO A 860 -23.99 -10.42 -4.01
C PRO A 860 -24.57 -9.90 -2.70
N SER A 861 -23.90 -10.14 -1.58
CA SER A 861 -24.35 -9.75 -0.23
C SER A 861 -23.88 -8.37 0.21
N PHE A 862 -22.97 -7.71 -0.53
CA PHE A 862 -22.32 -6.46 -0.10
C PHE A 862 -23.29 -5.32 0.24
N LEU A 863 -24.29 -5.08 -0.62
CA LEU A 863 -25.32 -4.04 -0.40
C LEU A 863 -26.35 -4.44 0.67
N THR A 864 -26.48 -5.73 0.98
CA THR A 864 -27.60 -6.28 1.77
C THR A 864 -27.63 -5.76 3.21
N SER A 865 -26.46 -5.44 3.79
CA SER A 865 -26.34 -4.74 5.08
C SER A 865 -27.05 -3.37 5.09
N CYS A 866 -27.11 -2.71 3.93
CA CYS A 866 -27.61 -1.36 3.76
C CYS A 866 -29.11 -1.27 3.40
N LEU A 867 -29.78 -2.39 3.12
CA LEU A 867 -31.18 -2.38 2.64
C LEU A 867 -32.19 -1.82 3.66
N TYR A 868 -31.84 -1.71 4.94
CA TYR A 868 -32.65 -1.00 5.95
C TYR A 868 -32.78 0.52 5.68
N HIS A 869 -31.99 1.12 4.78
CA HIS A 869 -32.17 2.51 4.33
C HIS A 869 -33.54 2.75 3.70
N TRP A 870 -33.99 1.85 2.82
CA TRP A 870 -35.32 1.89 2.19
C TRP A 870 -36.48 1.60 3.17
N LEU A 871 -36.18 1.18 4.40
CA LEU A 871 -37.12 1.05 5.51
C LEU A 871 -37.10 2.27 6.45
N GLY A 872 -36.31 3.30 6.15
CA GLY A 872 -36.10 4.46 7.03
C GLY A 872 -35.34 4.11 8.32
N LYS A 873 -34.52 3.06 8.31
CA LYS A 873 -33.82 2.49 9.48
C LYS A 873 -32.29 2.36 9.26
N PRO A 874 -31.56 3.41 8.83
CA PRO A 874 -30.09 3.36 8.64
C PRO A 874 -29.32 3.07 9.94
N TRP A 875 -29.94 3.28 11.11
CA TRP A 875 -29.40 2.84 12.40
C TRP A 875 -29.25 1.31 12.49
N ARG A 876 -30.14 0.51 11.86
CA ARG A 876 -30.06 -0.95 11.89
C ARG A 876 -28.98 -1.46 10.93
N THR A 877 -28.81 -0.79 9.80
CA THR A 877 -27.62 -0.96 8.94
C THR A 877 -26.32 -0.68 9.72
N SER A 878 -26.30 0.38 10.53
CA SER A 878 -25.14 0.72 11.38
C SER A 878 -24.81 -0.37 12.41
N ASP A 879 -25.82 -1.04 12.98
CA ASP A 879 -25.59 -2.22 13.84
C ASP A 879 -24.91 -3.36 13.06
N ARG A 880 -25.53 -3.77 11.94
CA ARG A 880 -25.08 -4.94 11.16
C ARG A 880 -23.67 -4.73 10.60
N ILE A 881 -23.35 -3.56 10.05
CA ILE A 881 -22.00 -3.27 9.55
C ILE A 881 -20.96 -3.38 10.66
N ARG A 882 -21.24 -2.86 11.86
CA ARG A 882 -20.30 -2.98 13.00
C ARG A 882 -20.18 -4.41 13.51
N GLU A 883 -21.27 -5.18 13.51
CA GLU A 883 -21.26 -6.62 13.81
C GLU A 883 -20.39 -7.40 12.80
N ILE A 884 -20.55 -7.12 11.51
CA ILE A 884 -19.82 -7.77 10.41
C ILE A 884 -18.32 -7.42 10.47
N ILE A 885 -17.97 -6.15 10.61
CA ILE A 885 -16.55 -5.74 10.65
C ILE A 885 -15.87 -6.30 11.91
N ALA A 886 -16.48 -6.17 13.09
CA ALA A 886 -15.88 -6.62 14.35
C ALA A 886 -15.76 -8.15 14.48
N LYS A 887 -16.52 -8.92 13.69
CA LYS A 887 -16.44 -10.38 13.66
C LYS A 887 -15.43 -10.92 12.64
N ASN A 888 -15.32 -10.28 11.47
CA ASN A 888 -14.69 -10.89 10.30
C ASN A 888 -13.47 -10.12 9.73
N TYR A 889 -13.17 -8.91 10.20
CA TYR A 889 -12.03 -8.11 9.74
C TYR A 889 -11.09 -7.71 10.90
N ASN A 890 -9.79 -7.68 10.64
CA ASN A 890 -8.76 -7.25 11.62
C ASN A 890 -7.49 -6.74 10.90
N ASP A 891 -6.51 -6.23 11.67
CA ASP A 891 -5.26 -5.65 11.16
C ASP A 891 -4.06 -6.64 11.14
N GLY A 892 -4.32 -7.95 11.16
CA GLY A 892 -3.31 -9.01 11.06
C GLY A 892 -3.37 -9.83 9.76
N PRO A 893 -2.51 -10.85 9.58
CA PRO A 893 -2.39 -11.57 8.32
C PRO A 893 -3.65 -12.30 7.84
N ILE A 894 -4.52 -12.73 8.76
CA ILE A 894 -5.85 -13.29 8.50
C ILE A 894 -6.96 -12.22 8.55
N GLY A 895 -6.64 -10.99 8.14
CA GLY A 895 -7.46 -9.79 8.35
C GLY A 895 -8.61 -9.58 7.36
N LEU A 896 -8.66 -10.37 6.29
CA LEU A 896 -9.75 -10.38 5.30
C LEU A 896 -10.55 -11.69 5.38
N PRO A 897 -11.87 -11.66 5.13
CA PRO A 897 -12.74 -12.77 5.50
C PRO A 897 -12.90 -13.82 4.40
N GLY A 898 -13.04 -13.40 3.14
CA GLY A 898 -12.97 -14.22 1.92
C GLY A 898 -11.66 -13.97 1.18
N ASN A 899 -11.60 -14.26 -0.13
CA ASN A 899 -10.56 -13.65 -0.95
C ASN A 899 -10.84 -12.14 -1.09
N ASP A 900 -9.82 -11.34 -1.36
CA ASP A 900 -9.97 -9.88 -1.49
C ASP A 900 -10.58 -9.46 -2.84
N ASP A 901 -10.53 -10.37 -3.82
CA ASP A 901 -11.06 -10.31 -5.18
C ASP A 901 -10.88 -8.92 -5.84
N SER A 902 -9.60 -8.65 -6.16
CA SER A 902 -9.12 -7.40 -6.77
C SER A 902 -9.41 -6.14 -5.93
N GLY A 903 -9.44 -6.27 -4.60
CA GLY A 903 -9.69 -5.16 -3.68
C GLY A 903 -11.16 -4.89 -3.39
N ALA A 904 -12.10 -5.78 -3.75
CA ALA A 904 -13.53 -5.62 -3.51
C ALA A 904 -13.89 -5.68 -2.01
N MET A 905 -13.37 -6.66 -1.26
CA MET A 905 -13.53 -6.73 0.21
C MET A 905 -12.92 -5.49 0.88
N SER A 906 -11.73 -5.11 0.42
CA SER A 906 -11.01 -3.93 0.88
C SER A 906 -11.81 -2.64 0.63
N SER A 907 -12.33 -2.39 -0.57
CA SER A 907 -13.14 -1.18 -0.83
C SER A 907 -14.47 -1.19 -0.08
N TRP A 908 -15.09 -2.36 0.14
CA TRP A 908 -16.27 -2.50 1.01
C TRP A 908 -15.96 -2.04 2.44
N LEU A 909 -14.84 -2.52 3.02
CA LEU A 909 -14.37 -2.11 4.33
C LEU A 909 -14.07 -0.60 4.40
N ALA A 910 -13.31 -0.07 3.44
CA ALA A 910 -12.90 1.34 3.43
C ALA A 910 -14.10 2.30 3.40
N PHE A 911 -15.11 2.00 2.58
CA PHE A 911 -16.37 2.75 2.53
C PHE A 911 -17.10 2.74 3.88
N HIS A 912 -17.27 1.57 4.48
CA HIS A 912 -17.94 1.45 5.78
C HIS A 912 -17.17 2.10 6.94
N MET A 913 -15.84 2.14 6.88
CA MET A 913 -15.03 2.84 7.88
C MET A 913 -15.28 4.35 7.89
N VAL A 914 -15.54 4.97 6.73
CA VAL A 914 -15.93 6.39 6.60
C VAL A 914 -17.45 6.66 6.67
N GLY A 915 -18.28 5.62 6.85
CA GLY A 915 -19.73 5.75 7.07
C GLY A 915 -20.57 5.96 5.81
N LEU A 916 -20.03 5.63 4.63
CA LEU A 916 -20.72 5.70 3.33
C LEU A 916 -20.73 4.31 2.67
N TYR A 917 -21.70 4.03 1.80
CA TYR A 917 -21.63 2.87 0.91
C TYR A 917 -22.28 3.19 -0.46
N PRO A 918 -21.63 2.95 -1.61
CA PRO A 918 -22.17 3.29 -2.92
C PRO A 918 -23.33 2.37 -3.33
N ASN A 919 -24.33 2.90 -4.04
CA ASN A 919 -25.16 2.06 -4.91
C ASN A 919 -24.61 2.15 -6.34
N ALA A 920 -23.55 1.40 -6.62
CA ALA A 920 -22.71 1.54 -7.80
C ALA A 920 -23.50 1.45 -9.12
N GLY A 921 -23.36 2.45 -9.99
CA GLY A 921 -24.23 2.68 -11.15
C GLY A 921 -25.22 3.85 -10.97
N GLN A 922 -25.27 4.44 -9.77
CA GLN A 922 -26.16 5.54 -9.39
C GLN A 922 -25.37 6.66 -8.70
N ASP A 923 -25.95 7.86 -8.60
CA ASP A 923 -25.23 9.09 -8.20
C ASP A 923 -25.12 9.31 -6.67
N TYR A 924 -25.27 8.29 -5.83
CA TYR A 924 -25.38 8.47 -4.37
C TYR A 924 -24.71 7.38 -3.51
N TYR A 925 -24.50 7.74 -2.25
CA TYR A 925 -23.92 6.91 -1.18
C TYR A 925 -24.87 6.85 0.02
N LEU A 926 -24.93 5.70 0.69
CA LEU A 926 -25.82 5.38 1.82
C LEU A 926 -25.13 5.76 3.16
N ILE A 927 -25.70 6.72 3.89
CA ILE A 927 -25.09 7.32 5.09
C ILE A 927 -25.44 6.52 6.35
N HIS A 928 -24.43 6.00 7.03
CA HIS A 928 -24.54 5.22 8.26
C HIS A 928 -23.43 5.59 9.26
N THR A 929 -23.45 5.02 10.47
CA THR A 929 -22.42 5.34 11.49
C THR A 929 -21.02 4.89 11.02
N PRO A 930 -20.04 5.82 10.91
CA PRO A 930 -18.65 5.48 10.57
C PRO A 930 -17.93 4.77 11.72
N LEU A 931 -16.82 4.10 11.40
CA LEU A 931 -15.89 3.57 12.40
C LEU A 931 -14.78 4.58 12.74
N LEU A 932 -14.63 5.63 11.95
CA LEU A 932 -13.66 6.73 12.11
C LEU A 932 -14.37 7.99 12.61
N ALA A 933 -13.69 8.80 13.43
CA ALA A 933 -14.26 10.03 14.00
C ALA A 933 -14.31 11.18 12.98
N SER A 934 -13.36 11.21 12.04
CA SER A 934 -13.37 12.12 10.90
C SER A 934 -12.65 11.50 9.69
N ALA A 935 -13.05 11.94 8.49
CA ALA A 935 -12.38 11.66 7.21
C ALA A 935 -12.53 12.87 6.27
N THR A 936 -11.46 13.25 5.55
CA THR A 936 -11.42 14.34 4.58
C THR A 936 -11.04 13.82 3.20
N PHE A 937 -11.93 13.99 2.23
CA PHE A 937 -11.65 13.73 0.82
C PHE A 937 -11.04 14.97 0.16
N HIS A 938 -9.84 14.83 -0.42
CA HIS A 938 -9.11 15.93 -1.08
C HIS A 938 -9.30 15.90 -2.60
N LEU A 939 -10.36 16.58 -3.03
CA LEU A 939 -10.96 16.50 -4.36
C LEU A 939 -10.23 17.35 -5.40
N GLU A 940 -10.64 17.22 -6.66
CA GLU A 940 -10.15 18.07 -7.74
C GLU A 940 -10.47 19.55 -7.53
N GLY A 941 -9.62 20.42 -8.08
CA GLY A 941 -9.75 21.88 -7.91
C GLY A 941 -9.34 22.40 -6.52
N GLY A 942 -8.75 21.57 -5.65
CA GLY A 942 -8.29 21.99 -4.33
C GLY A 942 -9.43 22.16 -3.32
N LYS A 943 -10.46 21.31 -3.42
CA LYS A 943 -11.59 21.28 -2.49
C LYS A 943 -11.45 20.14 -1.50
N ASP A 944 -11.84 20.38 -0.25
CA ASP A 944 -12.05 19.32 0.73
C ASP A 944 -13.56 18.97 0.81
N PHE A 945 -13.88 17.69 1.04
CA PHE A 945 -15.18 17.28 1.58
C PHE A 945 -14.97 16.45 2.86
N LYS A 946 -15.56 16.87 3.98
CA LYS A 946 -15.28 16.30 5.32
C LYS A 946 -16.48 15.55 5.87
N ILE A 947 -16.27 14.35 6.38
CA ILE A 947 -17.25 13.62 7.20
C ILE A 947 -16.77 13.69 8.65
N ILE A 948 -17.63 14.15 9.56
CA ILE A 948 -17.28 14.40 10.97
C ILE A 948 -18.33 13.76 11.87
N ALA A 949 -17.93 12.84 12.75
CA ALA A 949 -18.84 12.12 13.66
C ALA A 949 -18.72 12.66 15.09
N GLU A 950 -19.40 13.77 15.36
CA GLU A 950 -19.36 14.46 16.65
C GLU A 950 -19.78 13.54 17.81
N GLY A 951 -18.82 13.25 18.70
CA GLY A 951 -19.04 12.45 19.90
C GLY A 951 -19.09 10.94 19.67
N LEU A 952 -18.64 10.43 18.51
CA LEU A 952 -18.53 9.01 18.21
C LEU A 952 -17.77 8.25 19.32
N SER A 953 -18.31 7.12 19.77
CA SER A 953 -17.65 6.17 20.68
C SER A 953 -18.41 4.85 20.71
N ASP A 954 -17.86 3.82 21.37
CA ASP A 954 -18.53 2.52 21.54
C ASP A 954 -19.88 2.61 22.28
N LYS A 955 -20.15 3.73 22.97
CA LYS A 955 -21.43 4.05 23.61
C LYS A 955 -22.31 4.97 22.77
N ASN A 956 -21.74 5.76 21.86
CA ASN A 956 -22.43 6.73 21.01
C ASN A 956 -22.30 6.28 19.53
N CYS A 957 -23.02 5.23 19.14
CA CYS A 957 -22.91 4.57 17.84
C CYS A 957 -24.12 4.79 16.91
N TYR A 958 -25.02 5.73 17.25
CA TYR A 958 -26.21 6.02 16.44
C TYR A 958 -26.28 7.50 16.05
N ILE A 959 -26.49 7.79 14.77
CA ILE A 959 -26.73 9.15 14.27
C ILE A 959 -28.06 9.69 14.84
N GLN A 960 -28.03 10.91 15.39
CA GLN A 960 -29.20 11.61 15.96
C GLN A 960 -29.75 12.68 15.02
N SER A 961 -28.85 13.40 14.34
CA SER A 961 -29.10 14.42 13.32
C SER A 961 -27.85 14.60 12.46
N VAL A 962 -28.02 15.14 11.26
CA VAL A 962 -26.92 15.43 10.33
C VAL A 962 -27.08 16.84 9.77
N THR A 963 -25.96 17.55 9.58
CA THR A 963 -25.94 18.78 8.77
C THR A 963 -24.98 18.66 7.60
N LEU A 964 -25.43 19.05 6.41
CA LEU A 964 -24.61 19.23 5.22
C LEU A 964 -24.37 20.74 5.04
N ASN A 965 -23.10 21.17 5.07
CA ASN A 965 -22.69 22.57 4.95
C ASN A 965 -23.45 23.51 5.91
N GLY A 966 -23.53 23.11 7.18
CA GLY A 966 -24.22 23.83 8.26
C GLY A 966 -25.75 23.84 8.19
N LYS A 967 -26.38 23.22 7.18
CA LYS A 967 -27.84 23.11 7.03
C LYS A 967 -28.33 21.75 7.47
N ASP A 968 -29.51 21.69 8.10
CA ASP A 968 -30.16 20.43 8.47
C ASP A 968 -30.36 19.52 7.24
N TYR A 969 -30.00 18.24 7.39
CA TYR A 969 -29.99 17.27 6.31
C TYR A 969 -30.66 15.97 6.77
N PRO A 970 -31.99 15.83 6.58
CA PRO A 970 -32.76 14.71 7.14
C PRO A 970 -32.57 13.38 6.38
N TYR A 971 -31.88 13.41 5.23
CA TYR A 971 -31.78 12.31 4.28
C TYR A 971 -30.67 11.33 4.62
N SER A 972 -30.94 10.03 4.44
CA SER A 972 -29.97 8.94 4.65
C SER A 972 -29.15 8.57 3.40
N THR A 973 -29.19 9.38 2.34
CA THR A 973 -28.24 9.28 1.23
C THR A 973 -27.54 10.62 1.00
N LEU A 974 -26.32 10.56 0.46
CA LEU A 974 -25.50 11.70 0.04
C LEU A 974 -25.27 11.59 -1.47
N ARG A 975 -25.53 12.65 -2.23
CA ARG A 975 -25.28 12.66 -3.67
C ARG A 975 -23.79 12.89 -3.96
N HIS A 976 -23.26 12.26 -5.00
CA HIS A 976 -21.91 12.50 -5.51
C HIS A 976 -21.70 13.97 -5.90
N LYS A 977 -22.75 14.63 -6.44
CA LYS A 977 -22.77 16.08 -6.71
C LYS A 977 -22.46 16.93 -5.47
N ASP A 978 -22.90 16.48 -4.28
CA ASP A 978 -22.73 17.17 -3.00
C ASP A 978 -21.32 16.92 -2.42
N VAL A 979 -20.74 15.74 -2.67
CA VAL A 979 -19.34 15.43 -2.35
C VAL A 979 -18.39 16.31 -3.18
N ILE A 980 -18.48 16.24 -4.52
CA ILE A 980 -17.57 16.99 -5.41
C ILE A 980 -17.80 18.51 -5.41
N ALA A 981 -18.89 18.98 -4.80
CA ALA A 981 -19.08 20.38 -4.48
C ALA A 981 -18.04 20.88 -3.46
N GLY A 982 -17.63 20.03 -2.52
CA GLY A 982 -16.81 20.36 -1.35
C GLY A 982 -17.66 20.82 -0.15
N GLY A 983 -17.06 20.76 1.05
CA GLY A 983 -17.70 21.20 2.29
C GLY A 983 -17.63 20.16 3.42
N GLU A 984 -18.71 20.03 4.20
CA GLU A 984 -18.76 19.14 5.38
C GLU A 984 -20.13 18.48 5.60
N LEU A 985 -20.09 17.22 6.05
CA LEU A 985 -21.20 16.39 6.52
C LEU A 985 -20.96 16.05 8.00
N VAL A 986 -21.67 16.73 8.90
CA VAL A 986 -21.49 16.60 10.35
C VAL A 986 -22.59 15.71 10.93
N LEU A 987 -22.21 14.52 11.40
CA LEU A 987 -23.06 13.50 12.02
C LEU A 987 -23.02 13.67 13.55
N LYS A 988 -24.15 13.92 14.20
CA LYS A 988 -24.21 14.06 15.67
C LYS A 988 -24.56 12.72 16.31
N MET A 989 -23.67 12.18 17.14
CA MET A 989 -23.74 10.80 17.63
C MET A 989 -24.41 10.68 19.01
N GLY A 990 -25.11 9.56 19.24
CA GLY A 990 -25.86 9.31 20.47
C GLY A 990 -26.01 7.82 20.80
N LYS A 991 -26.60 7.56 21.98
CA LYS A 991 -26.57 6.24 22.67
C LYS A 991 -27.71 5.27 22.32
N LYS A 992 -28.66 5.73 21.49
CA LYS A 992 -29.84 4.97 21.05
C LYS A 992 -30.19 5.42 19.62
N PRO A 993 -30.91 4.60 18.83
CA PRO A 993 -31.44 5.01 17.54
C PRO A 993 -32.17 6.36 17.60
N GLY A 994 -31.80 7.27 16.70
CA GLY A 994 -32.41 8.59 16.56
C GLY A 994 -33.68 8.58 15.69
N ASN A 995 -34.19 9.78 15.37
CA ASN A 995 -35.30 9.95 14.41
C ASN A 995 -34.85 10.38 13.00
N TRP A 996 -33.55 10.58 12.79
CA TRP A 996 -32.95 10.99 11.51
C TRP A 996 -32.92 9.86 10.47
N GLY A 997 -32.84 10.22 9.18
CA GLY A 997 -32.54 9.28 8.10
C GLY A 997 -33.72 8.41 7.63
N LYS A 998 -34.95 8.81 7.98
CA LYS A 998 -36.19 8.09 7.61
C LYS A 998 -36.56 8.21 6.12
N GLU A 999 -36.04 9.23 5.45
CA GLU A 999 -36.20 9.45 4.02
C GLU A 999 -34.83 9.33 3.34
N MET A 1000 -34.78 8.80 2.12
CA MET A 1000 -33.52 8.67 1.36
C MET A 1000 -33.18 9.91 0.53
N GLY A 1001 -34.14 10.76 0.19
CA GLY A 1001 -33.89 12.02 -0.54
C GLY A 1001 -33.60 11.87 -2.04
N LEU A 1002 -33.84 10.71 -2.65
CA LEU A 1002 -33.50 10.40 -4.05
C LEU A 1002 -34.23 11.25 -5.12
N ASP A 1003 -35.21 12.06 -4.73
CA ASP A 1003 -35.90 13.05 -5.58
C ASP A 1003 -35.41 14.50 -5.35
N LYS A 1004 -34.21 14.69 -4.76
CA LYS A 1004 -33.58 15.98 -4.41
C LYS A 1004 -32.14 16.13 -4.96
#